data_AF-A0A2U1VYT3-F1
#
_entry.id   AF-A0A2U1VYT3-F1
#
_cell.length_a   1.000
_cell.length_b   1.000
_cell.length_c   1.000
_cell.angle_alpha   90.00
_cell.angle_beta   90.00
_cell.angle_gamma   90.00
#
_symmetry.space_group_name_H-M   'P 1'
#
loop_
_entity.id
_entity.type
_entity.pdbx_description
1 polymer ?
#
loop_
_entity_poly.entity_id
_entity_poly.type
_entity_poly.pdbx_seq_one_letter_code
_entity_poly.pdbx_strand_id
1 'polypeptide(L)'
;ANTATVSLFETIIGGTASDAITIGTTGGTLLVSGLEILTGSALSDVVTLGSAGSTLAVTLLETLSGGTGTDVVTLAGTGGNTLLVSALETVTGSSATDLITIGTAGSTLLANLLETVTGGSGTDVIFLGSAGNTMLASGIEILVGGTNTDIVTLGTAGNTLILRGLETLTGSVGTDVVTIGDTGTTMLVSGIETLAGGAGLDLISLGTAGSTLLASGLETLTGGVGTDVVTLGTVGNTLVVNALETITGGTGSDLVFLGSGGSTLLASGLEILVGGTGVDVVTLGTAGNTVLLRGIETLTGSAGTDVITLGNTANSLIVGGIETLIGGLASDIVTLSTAGNTLLVSGIETLTGGVGTDVVTIGTAGGTLVATNIETLIGGTGLEVIFTSTAGSTLMVSGADYVIGSAGTDVLTLGSAGNTTIIRGIETLIGGAGSDLVILGDTGNTLTVDVIGAATNGLEILVGGAATDVVTIGTSGTTLLTRGIETLIGGVGTDVITLGDTVNTITVTGIETLTGGANTDVVFTGSAGVTMTVSGVEFLVGGTGSDVVTLGSSGNTVITRGIDTLSGGAGSDLVFLGDTGVTMTLGSSIEILVGGAATDVITLGTSGSTLLTRAVETLIGGVGTDVITLGDTPNTVTVTGIDTLVGGANTDIVFTGSAGVTMTASGVEFLVGGAGSDVVTLGATGNTVITRGIDTMIGGAGSDLVILGDTGVTMRAESGIEILVGGAGSDLVSLGDGGNTVLLRGIETLTGGTGNDVITLGNTGVTMSVSGIETLIGG
;
A
#
# COMPACT_ATOMS: atom_id res chain seq x y z
N ALA A 1 24.84 97.95 -6.68
CA ALA A 1 23.47 97.47 -6.88
C ALA A 1 22.57 98.68 -7.02
N ASN A 2 21.76 98.78 -8.07
CA ASN A 2 20.72 99.80 -8.15
C ASN A 2 19.52 99.27 -7.37
N THR A 3 19.07 100.01 -6.35
CA THR A 3 17.92 99.61 -5.54
C THR A 3 16.77 100.60 -5.76
N ALA A 4 15.54 100.11 -5.96
CA ALA A 4 14.37 100.99 -6.08
C ALA A 4 13.10 100.35 -5.49
N THR A 5 12.23 101.19 -4.94
CA THR A 5 10.86 100.82 -4.58
C THR A 5 9.91 101.43 -5.61
N VAL A 6 9.07 100.60 -6.22
CA VAL A 6 8.22 100.98 -7.35
C VAL A 6 6.77 100.67 -7.04
N SER A 7 5.85 101.55 -7.45
CA SER A 7 4.41 101.35 -7.28
C SER A 7 3.70 101.80 -8.55
N LEU A 8 2.67 101.06 -8.99
CA LEU A 8 1.86 101.37 -10.18
C LEU A 8 2.62 101.33 -11.52
N PHE A 9 3.68 100.54 -11.64
CA PHE A 9 4.38 100.32 -12.92
C PHE A 9 3.94 99.00 -13.55
N GLU A 10 3.73 98.98 -14.87
CA GLU A 10 3.43 97.76 -15.62
C GLU A 10 4.68 97.08 -16.21
N THR A 11 5.80 97.79 -16.36
CA THR A 11 7.04 97.24 -16.93
C THR A 11 8.28 97.80 -16.26
N ILE A 12 9.21 96.92 -15.91
CA ILE A 12 10.50 97.26 -15.30
C ILE A 12 11.61 96.52 -16.04
N ILE A 13 12.62 97.28 -16.48
CA ILE A 13 13.79 96.73 -17.18
C ILE A 13 15.03 97.19 -16.42
N GLY A 14 15.81 96.23 -15.92
CA GLY A 14 17.11 96.48 -15.31
C GLY A 14 18.20 96.79 -16.33
N GLY A 15 19.29 97.36 -15.83
CA GLY A 15 20.51 97.64 -16.57
C GLY A 15 21.50 96.47 -16.52
N THR A 16 22.79 96.79 -16.71
CA THR A 16 23.87 95.79 -16.73
C THR A 16 24.55 95.60 -15.36
N ALA A 17 24.15 96.38 -14.36
CA ALA A 17 24.64 96.25 -12.99
C ALA A 17 23.58 95.54 -12.16
N SER A 18 23.95 94.93 -11.04
CA SER A 18 22.97 94.27 -10.17
C SER A 18 21.84 95.22 -9.76
N ASP A 19 20.61 94.83 -10.02
CA ASP A 19 19.38 95.57 -9.83
C ASP A 19 18.47 94.84 -8.83
N ALA A 20 17.96 95.58 -7.85
CA ALA A 20 17.08 95.08 -6.80
C ALA A 20 15.83 95.96 -6.68
N ILE A 21 14.65 95.36 -6.85
CA ILE A 21 13.37 96.06 -6.86
C ILE A 21 12.48 95.57 -5.72
N THR A 22 11.81 96.50 -5.05
CA THR A 22 10.72 96.23 -4.09
C THR A 22 9.41 96.78 -4.63
N ILE A 23 8.37 95.94 -4.72
CA ILE A 23 7.02 96.36 -5.07
C ILE A 23 6.41 97.09 -3.88
N GLY A 24 5.83 98.26 -4.14
CA GLY A 24 5.19 99.12 -3.14
C GLY A 24 3.88 98.52 -2.59
N THR A 25 3.12 99.32 -1.84
CA THR A 25 2.04 98.83 -0.96
C THR A 25 0.72 98.46 -1.66
N THR A 26 0.63 98.42 -2.99
CA THR A 26 -0.66 98.26 -3.71
C THR A 26 -0.86 96.91 -4.39
N GLY A 27 0.11 96.00 -4.37
CA GLY A 27 0.11 94.84 -5.27
C GLY A 27 0.17 95.27 -6.75
N GLY A 28 0.39 94.35 -7.68
CA GLY A 28 0.35 94.69 -9.10
C GLY A 28 0.64 93.55 -10.07
N THR A 29 0.34 93.78 -11.35
CA THR A 29 0.76 92.93 -12.47
C THR A 29 1.93 93.57 -13.20
N LEU A 30 3.09 92.93 -13.24
CA LEU A 30 4.34 93.51 -13.76
C LEU A 30 5.03 92.61 -14.79
N LEU A 31 5.50 93.22 -15.87
CA LEU A 31 6.52 92.64 -16.76
C LEU A 31 7.91 93.07 -16.28
N VAL A 32 8.78 92.13 -15.94
CA VAL A 32 10.14 92.42 -15.46
C VAL A 32 11.21 91.77 -16.34
N SER A 33 12.33 92.45 -16.58
CA SER A 33 13.46 91.91 -17.34
C SER A 33 14.78 92.45 -16.81
N GLY A 34 15.81 91.61 -16.76
CA GLY A 34 17.16 92.03 -16.36
C GLY A 34 17.30 92.44 -14.88
N LEU A 35 16.53 91.83 -13.98
CA LEU A 35 16.63 92.06 -12.53
C LEU A 35 17.27 90.85 -11.83
N GLU A 36 18.06 91.09 -10.78
CA GLU A 36 18.63 90.03 -9.94
C GLU A 36 17.86 89.83 -8.63
N ILE A 37 17.19 90.85 -8.09
CA ILE A 37 16.42 90.74 -6.84
C ILE A 37 15.05 91.40 -6.99
N LEU A 38 13.98 90.69 -6.63
CA LEU A 38 12.61 91.21 -6.59
C LEU A 38 11.95 90.84 -5.25
N THR A 39 11.45 91.85 -4.55
CA THR A 39 10.68 91.71 -3.31
C THR A 39 9.27 92.20 -3.56
N GLY A 40 8.27 91.35 -3.37
CA GLY A 40 6.88 91.76 -3.48
C GLY A 40 6.37 92.48 -2.24
N SER A 41 5.05 92.61 -2.17
CA SER A 41 4.30 93.36 -1.18
C SER A 41 3.52 92.41 -0.27
N ALA A 42 2.66 92.96 0.60
CA ALA A 42 1.74 92.15 1.42
C ALA A 42 0.40 91.87 0.71
N LEU A 43 0.25 92.35 -0.53
CA LEU A 43 -0.92 92.17 -1.38
C LEU A 43 -0.53 91.34 -2.59
N SER A 44 -1.52 90.85 -3.35
CA SER A 44 -1.26 89.97 -4.49
C SER A 44 -0.39 90.62 -5.57
N ASP A 45 0.73 89.97 -5.85
CA ASP A 45 1.72 90.33 -6.85
C ASP A 45 1.79 89.26 -7.94
N VAL A 46 1.62 89.70 -9.19
CA VAL A 46 1.64 88.87 -10.40
C VAL A 46 2.75 89.36 -11.31
N VAL A 47 3.79 88.55 -11.51
CA VAL A 47 4.99 88.95 -12.26
C VAL A 47 5.16 88.05 -13.47
N THR A 48 5.53 88.65 -14.60
CA THR A 48 5.92 87.96 -15.82
C THR A 48 7.35 88.37 -16.18
N LEU A 49 8.21 87.41 -16.47
CA LEU A 49 9.58 87.64 -16.91
C LEU A 49 9.61 87.95 -18.42
N GLY A 50 10.57 88.77 -18.82
CA GLY A 50 10.81 89.09 -20.22
C GLY A 50 11.26 87.87 -21.04
N SER A 51 11.34 88.01 -22.36
CA SER A 51 11.73 86.90 -23.25
C SER A 51 13.22 86.52 -23.17
N ALA A 52 14.05 87.34 -22.54
CA ALA A 52 15.44 87.01 -22.24
C ALA A 52 15.46 86.19 -20.95
N GLY A 53 16.18 85.07 -20.94
CA GLY A 53 16.30 84.23 -19.75
C GLY A 53 16.81 85.04 -18.54
N SER A 54 16.21 84.81 -17.38
CA SER A 54 16.42 85.59 -16.16
C SER A 54 17.04 84.75 -15.05
N THR A 55 17.88 85.36 -14.21
CA THR A 55 18.33 84.77 -12.94
C THR A 55 17.90 85.68 -11.80
N LEU A 56 16.86 85.30 -11.05
CA LEU A 56 16.13 86.20 -10.14
C LEU A 56 15.99 85.62 -8.73
N ALA A 57 16.39 86.37 -7.71
CA ALA A 57 16.05 86.10 -6.32
C ALA A 57 14.71 86.77 -5.95
N VAL A 58 13.73 86.00 -5.50
CA VAL A 58 12.37 86.47 -5.21
C VAL A 58 11.98 86.28 -3.75
N THR A 59 11.21 87.21 -3.20
CA THR A 59 10.57 87.09 -1.88
C THR A 59 9.19 87.74 -1.90
N LEU A 60 8.22 87.20 -1.14
CA LEU A 60 6.86 87.76 -0.98
C LEU A 60 6.11 87.95 -2.32
N LEU A 61 6.11 86.93 -3.19
CA LEU A 61 5.42 86.95 -4.48
C LEU A 61 4.39 85.82 -4.54
N GLU A 62 3.19 86.09 -5.08
CA GLU A 62 2.13 85.10 -5.22
C GLU A 62 2.10 84.42 -6.59
N THR A 63 2.46 85.12 -7.67
CA THR A 63 2.48 84.54 -9.03
C THR A 63 3.69 85.00 -9.84
N LEU A 64 4.40 84.04 -10.44
CA LEU A 64 5.54 84.28 -11.31
C LEU A 64 5.44 83.45 -12.60
N SER A 65 5.47 84.12 -13.74
CA SER A 65 5.46 83.49 -15.06
C SER A 65 6.77 83.78 -15.77
N GLY A 66 7.45 82.77 -16.29
CA GLY A 66 8.66 82.92 -17.08
C GLY A 66 8.37 83.35 -18.52
N GLY A 67 9.46 83.68 -19.21
CA GLY A 67 9.49 84.01 -20.63
C GLY A 67 9.85 82.80 -21.49
N THR A 68 10.40 83.06 -22.68
CA THR A 68 10.85 82.02 -23.62
C THR A 68 12.32 81.63 -23.44
N GLY A 69 13.06 82.37 -22.61
CA GLY A 69 14.46 82.08 -22.30
C GLY A 69 14.56 81.23 -21.03
N THR A 70 15.76 80.76 -20.71
CA THR A 70 15.97 79.99 -19.48
C THR A 70 15.87 80.88 -18.25
N ASP A 71 14.85 80.63 -17.43
CA ASP A 71 14.53 81.35 -16.21
C ASP A 71 14.88 80.53 -14.97
N VAL A 72 15.76 81.10 -14.15
CA VAL A 72 16.28 80.53 -12.90
C VAL A 72 15.85 81.43 -11.75
N VAL A 73 15.09 80.87 -10.82
CA VAL A 73 14.52 81.60 -9.68
C VAL A 73 15.03 81.03 -8.37
N THR A 74 15.44 81.90 -7.46
CA THR A 74 15.82 81.53 -6.08
C THR A 74 14.85 82.19 -5.11
N LEU A 75 14.14 81.40 -4.31
CA LEU A 75 13.31 81.89 -3.22
C LEU A 75 14.25 82.31 -2.08
N ALA A 76 14.13 83.56 -1.65
CA ALA A 76 14.97 84.12 -0.60
C ALA A 76 14.15 84.46 0.66
N GLY A 77 14.86 84.85 1.72
CA GLY A 77 14.24 85.24 2.98
C GLY A 77 14.21 84.13 4.03
N THR A 78 13.65 84.46 5.20
CA THR A 78 13.56 83.56 6.36
C THR A 78 12.13 83.06 6.62
N GLY A 79 11.16 83.54 5.85
CA GLY A 79 9.78 83.06 5.86
C GLY A 79 9.57 82.09 4.71
N GLY A 80 8.70 81.10 4.89
CA GLY A 80 8.33 80.17 3.82
C GLY A 80 7.59 80.90 2.68
N ASN A 81 7.89 80.54 1.44
CA ASN A 81 7.27 81.13 0.26
C ASN A 81 6.11 80.25 -0.24
N THR A 82 5.07 80.88 -0.80
CA THR A 82 3.97 80.19 -1.50
C THR A 82 3.77 80.86 -2.84
N LEU A 83 4.12 80.17 -3.93
CA LEU A 83 4.23 80.79 -5.26
C LEU A 83 3.55 79.93 -6.34
N LEU A 84 2.67 80.55 -7.12
CA LEU A 84 2.18 79.99 -8.38
C LEU A 84 3.20 80.29 -9.50
N VAL A 85 3.76 79.25 -10.10
CA VAL A 85 4.76 79.37 -11.17
C VAL A 85 4.25 78.87 -12.50
N SER A 86 4.74 79.44 -13.59
CA SER A 86 4.55 78.90 -14.95
C SER A 86 5.75 79.23 -15.81
N ALA A 87 6.10 78.35 -16.75
CA ALA A 87 7.20 78.58 -17.70
C ALA A 87 8.56 78.92 -17.05
N LEU A 88 8.88 78.34 -15.88
CA LEU A 88 10.21 78.47 -15.25
C LEU A 88 10.99 77.16 -15.39
N GLU A 89 12.28 77.25 -15.71
CA GLU A 89 13.16 76.08 -15.85
C GLU A 89 13.82 75.66 -14.52
N THR A 90 14.07 76.58 -13.59
CA THR A 90 14.69 76.26 -12.30
C THR A 90 14.11 77.08 -11.17
N VAL A 91 13.75 76.41 -10.07
CA VAL A 91 13.35 77.04 -8.81
C VAL A 91 14.18 76.45 -7.67
N THR A 92 14.84 77.30 -6.92
CA THR A 92 15.64 76.92 -5.74
C THR A 92 15.02 77.56 -4.50
N GLY A 93 14.59 76.74 -3.55
CA GLY A 93 14.06 77.20 -2.28
C GLY A 93 15.11 77.71 -1.29
N SER A 94 14.61 78.13 -0.15
CA SER A 94 15.31 78.67 0.99
C SER A 94 15.46 77.59 2.08
N SER A 95 15.83 77.98 3.30
CA SER A 95 15.80 77.07 4.46
C SER A 95 14.45 77.04 5.17
N ALA A 96 13.47 77.82 4.72
CA ALA A 96 12.12 77.84 5.25
C ALA A 96 11.20 77.00 4.34
N THR A 97 10.01 76.64 4.83
CA THR A 97 9.08 75.80 4.08
C THR A 97 8.55 76.50 2.83
N ASP A 98 8.95 76.02 1.66
CA ASP A 98 8.61 76.58 0.36
C ASP A 98 7.60 75.69 -0.38
N LEU A 99 6.50 76.32 -0.82
CA LEU A 99 5.37 75.73 -1.52
C LEU A 99 5.26 76.30 -2.93
N ILE A 100 5.42 75.45 -3.94
CA ILE A 100 5.25 75.79 -5.35
C ILE A 100 4.00 75.12 -5.91
N THR A 101 3.17 75.89 -6.60
CA THR A 101 2.09 75.38 -7.45
C THR A 101 2.42 75.69 -8.89
N ILE A 102 2.32 74.71 -9.79
CA ILE A 102 2.55 74.89 -11.22
C ILE A 102 1.22 75.26 -11.88
N GLY A 103 1.28 76.19 -12.82
CA GLY A 103 0.13 76.62 -13.60
C GLY A 103 -0.48 75.51 -14.47
N THR A 104 -1.52 75.84 -15.21
CA THR A 104 -2.27 74.86 -16.02
C THR A 104 -1.54 74.33 -17.24
N ALA A 105 -0.46 74.98 -17.66
CA ALA A 105 0.40 74.52 -18.75
C ALA A 105 1.45 73.57 -18.19
N GLY A 106 1.67 72.43 -18.85
CA GLY A 106 2.69 71.48 -18.43
C GLY A 106 4.07 72.12 -18.38
N SER A 107 4.83 71.85 -17.33
CA SER A 107 6.13 72.47 -17.07
C SER A 107 7.26 71.44 -16.99
N THR A 108 8.48 71.86 -17.30
CA THR A 108 9.70 71.10 -17.00
C THR A 108 10.57 71.92 -16.06
N LEU A 109 10.68 71.48 -14.80
CA LEU A 109 11.24 72.28 -13.71
C LEU A 109 12.36 71.52 -12.99
N LEU A 110 13.52 72.15 -12.82
CA LEU A 110 14.52 71.76 -11.84
C LEU A 110 14.16 72.37 -10.48
N ALA A 111 13.74 71.53 -9.54
CA ALA A 111 13.37 71.87 -8.18
C ALA A 111 14.53 71.56 -7.22
N ASN A 112 15.06 72.60 -6.55
CA ASN A 112 16.07 72.45 -5.51
C ASN A 112 15.50 72.97 -4.18
N LEU A 113 15.68 72.23 -3.08
CA LEU A 113 15.32 72.71 -1.73
C LEU A 113 13.85 73.16 -1.61
N LEU A 114 12.90 72.43 -2.22
CA LEU A 114 11.46 72.72 -2.11
C LEU A 114 10.77 71.67 -1.26
N GLU A 115 9.96 72.09 -0.29
CA GLU A 115 9.21 71.19 0.59
C GLU A 115 7.87 70.76 -0.02
N THR A 116 7.26 71.54 -0.91
CA THR A 116 6.01 71.13 -1.57
C THR A 116 5.95 71.60 -3.02
N VAL A 117 5.60 70.69 -3.92
CA VAL A 117 5.32 70.97 -5.33
C VAL A 117 3.98 70.36 -5.71
N THR A 118 3.06 71.21 -6.19
CA THR A 118 1.75 70.79 -6.72
C THR A 118 1.69 71.10 -8.21
N GLY A 119 1.48 70.09 -9.04
CA GLY A 119 1.29 70.24 -10.47
C GLY A 119 -0.11 70.71 -10.87
N GLY A 120 -0.24 71.08 -12.14
CA GLY A 120 -1.45 71.56 -12.78
C GLY A 120 -2.15 70.48 -13.62
N SER A 121 -2.89 70.90 -14.65
CA SER A 121 -3.59 69.98 -15.57
C SER A 121 -2.76 69.53 -16.78
N GLY A 122 -1.58 70.13 -16.99
CA GLY A 122 -0.67 69.77 -18.07
C GLY A 122 0.38 68.79 -17.57
N THR A 123 1.11 68.14 -18.49
CA THR A 123 2.18 67.22 -18.13
C THR A 123 3.33 67.95 -17.45
N ASP A 124 3.49 67.70 -16.16
CA ASP A 124 4.51 68.29 -15.31
C ASP A 124 5.67 67.31 -15.11
N VAL A 125 6.87 67.79 -15.41
CA VAL A 125 8.14 67.06 -15.35
C VAL A 125 9.06 67.75 -14.35
N ILE A 126 9.32 67.11 -13.22
CA ILE A 126 10.13 67.68 -12.14
C ILE A 126 11.45 66.91 -12.04
N PHE A 127 12.55 67.64 -12.09
CA PHE A 127 13.88 67.14 -11.76
C PHE A 127 14.26 67.65 -10.39
N LEU A 128 14.70 66.77 -9.49
CA LEU A 128 15.17 67.11 -8.17
C LEU A 128 16.67 67.42 -8.19
N GLY A 129 17.05 68.41 -7.40
CA GLY A 129 18.43 68.84 -7.23
C GLY A 129 19.32 67.79 -6.60
N SER A 130 20.65 67.99 -6.71
CA SER A 130 21.65 67.11 -6.08
C SER A 130 21.77 67.27 -4.56
N ALA A 131 20.89 68.01 -3.88
CA ALA A 131 21.01 68.29 -2.45
C ALA A 131 20.48 67.15 -1.54
N GLY A 132 19.71 66.21 -2.11
CA GLY A 132 18.88 65.29 -1.36
C GLY A 132 17.63 66.01 -0.86
N ASN A 133 16.47 65.63 -1.37
CA ASN A 133 15.24 66.42 -1.22
C ASN A 133 14.26 65.69 -0.28
N THR A 134 13.48 66.45 0.49
CA THR A 134 12.34 65.92 1.24
C THR A 134 11.12 66.74 0.85
N MET A 135 10.22 66.16 0.04
CA MET A 135 9.12 66.92 -0.58
C MET A 135 7.76 66.26 -0.47
N LEU A 136 6.71 67.07 -0.41
CA LEU A 136 5.34 66.69 -0.73
C LEU A 136 5.07 66.99 -2.22
N ALA A 137 4.70 65.97 -2.98
CA ALA A 137 4.44 66.03 -4.41
C ALA A 137 2.97 65.68 -4.70
N SER A 138 2.27 66.47 -5.51
CA SER A 138 0.87 66.19 -5.88
C SER A 138 0.61 66.62 -7.31
N GLY A 139 -0.12 65.82 -8.10
CA GLY A 139 -0.49 66.17 -9.48
C GLY A 139 0.70 66.32 -10.43
N ILE A 140 1.77 65.55 -10.23
CA ILE A 140 2.98 65.55 -11.09
C ILE A 140 3.00 64.24 -11.90
N GLU A 141 3.23 64.32 -13.21
CA GLU A 141 3.28 63.13 -14.09
C GLU A 141 4.66 62.48 -14.15
N ILE A 142 5.75 63.25 -14.10
CA ILE A 142 7.12 62.72 -14.17
C ILE A 142 7.98 63.35 -13.07
N LEU A 143 8.62 62.51 -12.24
CA LEU A 143 9.50 62.95 -11.15
C LEU A 143 10.84 62.22 -11.20
N VAL A 144 11.92 62.98 -11.36
CA VAL A 144 13.27 62.45 -11.51
C VAL A 144 14.11 62.94 -10.34
N GLY A 145 14.62 62.01 -9.54
CA GLY A 145 15.53 62.27 -8.43
C GLY A 145 16.91 62.72 -8.87
N GLY A 146 17.66 63.25 -7.91
CA GLY A 146 19.05 63.66 -8.01
C GLY A 146 20.01 62.52 -7.63
N THR A 147 21.21 62.89 -7.19
CA THR A 147 22.29 61.94 -6.84
C THR A 147 22.37 61.59 -5.35
N ASN A 148 21.63 62.32 -4.52
CA ASN A 148 21.60 62.15 -3.06
C ASN A 148 20.19 61.73 -2.65
N THR A 149 20.03 61.26 -1.42
CA THR A 149 18.77 60.68 -0.95
C THR A 149 17.58 61.62 -1.11
N ASP A 150 16.65 61.20 -1.96
CA ASP A 150 15.38 61.86 -2.21
C ASP A 150 14.23 61.10 -1.53
N ILE A 151 13.50 61.82 -0.70
CA ILE A 151 12.36 61.35 0.09
C ILE A 151 11.13 62.12 -0.38
N VAL A 152 10.19 61.40 -0.99
CA VAL A 152 8.98 62.01 -1.56
C VAL A 152 7.74 61.42 -0.90
N THR A 153 6.85 62.30 -0.44
CA THR A 153 5.49 61.94 -0.02
C THR A 153 4.51 62.42 -1.08
N LEU A 154 3.59 61.57 -1.50
CA LEU A 154 2.54 61.94 -2.45
C LEU A 154 1.36 62.61 -1.73
N GLY A 155 0.68 63.50 -2.43
CA GLY A 155 -0.52 64.17 -1.95
C GLY A 155 -1.70 63.21 -1.75
N THR A 156 -2.75 63.69 -1.10
CA THR A 156 -3.96 62.91 -0.76
C THR A 156 -4.92 62.65 -1.92
N ALA A 157 -4.55 63.04 -3.13
CA ALA A 157 -5.28 62.65 -4.34
C ALA A 157 -4.73 61.30 -4.81
N GLY A 158 -5.48 60.53 -5.62
CA GLY A 158 -4.86 59.39 -6.30
C GLY A 158 -3.86 59.89 -7.34
N ASN A 159 -2.60 59.48 -7.24
CA ASN A 159 -1.54 59.95 -8.11
C ASN A 159 -1.26 58.94 -9.23
N THR A 160 -0.85 59.43 -10.40
CA THR A 160 -0.32 58.58 -11.48
C THR A 160 1.00 59.18 -11.95
N LEU A 161 2.10 58.49 -11.65
CA LEU A 161 3.45 59.06 -11.72
C LEU A 161 4.43 58.11 -12.40
N ILE A 162 5.27 58.64 -13.30
CA ILE A 162 6.50 57.99 -13.74
C ILE A 162 7.66 58.55 -12.91
N LEU A 163 8.47 57.71 -12.28
CA LEU A 163 9.60 58.14 -11.47
C LEU A 163 10.94 57.55 -11.90
N ARG A 164 12.03 58.22 -11.50
CA ARG A 164 13.41 57.73 -11.66
C ARG A 164 14.27 58.18 -10.49
N GLY A 165 15.14 57.33 -9.97
CA GLY A 165 16.21 57.73 -9.05
C GLY A 165 15.74 58.31 -7.70
N LEU A 166 14.61 57.83 -7.17
CA LEU A 166 14.15 58.18 -5.81
C LEU A 166 14.53 57.05 -4.84
N GLU A 167 14.93 57.40 -3.62
CA GLU A 167 15.28 56.41 -2.58
C GLU A 167 14.10 56.10 -1.65
N THR A 168 13.17 57.03 -1.44
CA THR A 168 11.98 56.79 -0.60
C THR A 168 10.74 57.43 -1.21
N LEU A 169 9.68 56.64 -1.34
CA LEU A 169 8.37 57.08 -1.80
C LEU A 169 7.29 56.66 -0.80
N THR A 170 6.50 57.63 -0.34
CA THR A 170 5.37 57.41 0.57
C THR A 170 4.10 57.91 -0.10
N GLY A 171 3.16 57.03 -0.41
CA GLY A 171 1.82 57.41 -0.84
C GLY A 171 0.95 57.91 0.32
N SER A 172 -0.28 58.30 0.01
CA SER A 172 -1.22 58.83 0.99
C SER A 172 -2.59 58.19 0.83
N VAL A 173 -3.64 58.84 1.35
CA VAL A 173 -5.00 58.46 0.98
C VAL A 173 -5.19 58.74 -0.51
N GLY A 174 -5.71 57.78 -1.27
CA GLY A 174 -5.75 57.87 -2.74
C GLY A 174 -5.51 56.49 -3.34
N THR A 175 -5.56 56.39 -4.66
CA THR A 175 -5.01 55.23 -5.37
C THR A 175 -3.80 55.72 -6.14
N ASP A 176 -2.63 55.33 -5.68
CA ASP A 176 -1.34 55.73 -6.21
C ASP A 176 -0.82 54.67 -7.19
N VAL A 177 -0.66 55.09 -8.44
CA VAL A 177 -0.17 54.29 -9.56
C VAL A 177 1.19 54.81 -9.99
N VAL A 178 2.23 54.04 -9.74
CA VAL A 178 3.61 54.43 -9.95
C VAL A 178 4.26 53.51 -10.98
N THR A 179 4.97 54.11 -11.94
CA THR A 179 5.81 53.39 -12.90
C THR A 179 7.25 53.86 -12.76
N ILE A 180 8.18 52.93 -12.59
CA ILE A 180 9.62 53.19 -12.60
C ILE A 180 10.04 53.34 -14.07
N GLY A 181 10.86 54.35 -14.35
CA GLY A 181 11.37 54.63 -15.68
C GLY A 181 12.40 53.60 -16.17
N ASP A 182 13.25 54.00 -17.11
CA ASP A 182 14.24 53.13 -17.76
C ASP A 182 15.57 52.96 -16.99
N THR A 183 15.55 53.16 -15.67
CA THR A 183 16.72 53.00 -14.80
C THR A 183 16.41 52.06 -13.66
N GLY A 184 17.37 51.17 -13.36
CA GLY A 184 17.29 50.34 -12.16
C GLY A 184 17.20 51.22 -10.91
N THR A 185 16.30 50.84 -10.01
CA THR A 185 15.91 51.64 -8.85
C THR A 185 16.07 50.82 -7.57
N THR A 186 16.60 51.44 -6.51
CA THR A 186 16.54 50.90 -5.15
C THR A 186 15.72 51.85 -4.29
N MET A 187 14.54 51.42 -3.84
CA MET A 187 13.57 52.32 -3.23
C MET A 187 12.83 51.68 -2.06
N LEU A 188 12.65 52.46 -0.98
CA LEU A 188 11.69 52.18 0.09
C LEU A 188 10.33 52.76 -0.28
N VAL A 189 9.29 51.92 -0.29
CA VAL A 189 7.93 52.28 -0.69
C VAL A 189 6.94 52.03 0.45
N SER A 190 6.05 52.97 0.72
CA SER A 190 4.93 52.78 1.66
C SER A 190 3.66 53.39 1.11
N GLY A 191 2.51 52.73 1.29
CA GLY A 191 1.19 53.28 0.92
C GLY A 191 0.99 53.51 -0.58
N ILE A 192 1.60 52.68 -1.44
CA ILE A 192 1.40 52.71 -2.90
C ILE A 192 0.59 51.47 -3.31
N GLU A 193 -0.47 51.68 -4.09
CA GLU A 193 -1.37 50.59 -4.51
C GLU A 193 -0.92 49.88 -5.79
N THR A 194 -0.23 50.57 -6.70
CA THR A 194 0.30 49.96 -7.94
C THR A 194 1.71 50.42 -8.22
N LEU A 195 2.64 49.48 -8.41
CA LEU A 195 4.03 49.74 -8.74
C LEU A 195 4.48 48.87 -9.91
N ALA A 196 4.74 49.50 -11.05
CA ALA A 196 5.34 48.85 -12.20
C ALA A 196 6.83 49.19 -12.29
N GLY A 197 7.68 48.17 -12.36
CA GLY A 197 9.08 48.31 -12.71
C GLY A 197 9.28 48.66 -14.19
N GLY A 198 10.48 49.09 -14.51
CA GLY A 198 10.84 49.58 -15.83
C GLY A 198 11.96 48.77 -16.46
N ALA A 199 12.85 49.45 -17.19
CA ALA A 199 14.06 48.83 -17.69
C ALA A 199 15.17 48.99 -16.65
N GLY A 200 15.73 47.91 -16.12
CA GLY A 200 16.76 48.00 -15.10
C GLY A 200 16.70 46.85 -14.11
N LEU A 201 17.40 46.98 -12.99
CA LEU A 201 17.21 46.13 -11.82
C LEU A 201 16.46 46.96 -10.78
N ASP A 202 15.22 46.58 -10.50
CA ASP A 202 14.34 47.24 -9.55
C ASP A 202 14.28 46.44 -8.24
N LEU A 203 14.88 47.03 -7.20
CA LEU A 203 15.01 46.49 -5.85
C LEU A 203 14.14 47.30 -4.89
N ILE A 204 12.96 46.79 -4.59
CA ILE A 204 11.95 47.50 -3.80
C ILE A 204 11.84 46.90 -2.42
N SER A 205 11.84 47.76 -1.40
CA SER A 205 11.52 47.39 -0.02
C SER A 205 10.22 48.06 0.40
N LEU A 206 9.34 47.33 1.06
CA LEU A 206 8.09 47.85 1.61
C LEU A 206 8.33 48.44 3.01
N GLY A 207 7.53 49.46 3.33
CA GLY A 207 7.58 50.19 4.59
C GLY A 207 7.15 49.36 5.79
N THR A 208 7.10 49.99 6.96
CA THR A 208 6.73 49.31 8.22
C THR A 208 5.23 49.18 8.45
N ALA A 209 4.42 49.61 7.49
CA ALA A 209 2.98 49.35 7.50
C ALA A 209 2.74 48.16 6.56
N GLY A 210 1.81 47.28 6.92
CA GLY A 210 1.39 46.21 6.01
C GLY A 210 0.89 46.81 4.69
N SER A 211 1.37 46.26 3.57
CA SER A 211 1.11 46.79 2.24
C SER A 211 0.07 45.96 1.49
N THR A 212 -0.67 46.59 0.58
CA THR A 212 -1.48 45.89 -0.43
C THR A 212 -1.09 46.45 -1.80
N LEU A 213 -0.31 45.69 -2.58
CA LEU A 213 0.38 46.19 -3.77
C LEU A 213 0.06 45.34 -5.00
N LEU A 214 -0.32 46.00 -6.10
CA LEU A 214 -0.23 45.43 -7.44
C LEU A 214 1.16 45.72 -8.02
N ALA A 215 1.98 44.67 -8.19
CA ALA A 215 3.36 44.78 -8.66
C ALA A 215 3.53 44.14 -10.04
N SER A 216 4.33 44.74 -10.91
CA SER A 216 4.71 44.12 -12.19
C SER A 216 6.10 44.53 -12.62
N GLY A 217 6.87 43.62 -13.21
CA GLY A 217 8.19 43.97 -13.77
C GLY A 217 9.24 44.39 -12.75
N LEU A 218 9.12 43.96 -11.48
CA LEU A 218 10.14 44.15 -10.45
C LEU A 218 11.06 42.92 -10.38
N GLU A 219 12.36 43.11 -10.13
CA GLU A 219 13.32 42.00 -9.95
C GLU A 219 13.48 41.55 -8.50
N THR A 220 13.31 42.46 -7.52
CA THR A 220 13.34 42.11 -6.10
C THR A 220 12.32 42.92 -5.31
N LEU A 221 11.54 42.23 -4.47
CA LEU A 221 10.56 42.83 -3.58
C LEU A 221 10.75 42.28 -2.17
N THR A 222 11.03 43.17 -1.24
CA THR A 222 11.25 42.83 0.17
C THR A 222 10.14 43.44 1.00
N GLY A 223 9.36 42.61 1.68
CA GLY A 223 8.38 43.05 2.66
C GLY A 223 9.02 43.74 3.87
N GLY A 224 8.20 44.48 4.57
CA GLY A 224 8.58 45.22 5.77
C GLY A 224 8.10 44.51 7.02
N VAL A 225 7.73 45.31 8.03
CA VAL A 225 6.97 44.80 9.17
C VAL A 225 5.48 45.06 8.90
N GLY A 226 4.61 44.10 9.24
CA GLY A 226 3.19 44.18 8.93
C GLY A 226 2.73 42.93 8.19
N THR A 227 1.57 43.01 7.54
CA THR A 227 1.10 41.98 6.61
C THR A 227 1.17 42.57 5.22
N ASP A 228 2.11 42.08 4.42
CA ASP A 228 2.36 42.49 3.05
C ASP A 228 1.66 41.53 2.09
N VAL A 229 0.70 42.07 1.34
CA VAL A 229 -0.12 41.38 0.36
C VAL A 229 0.21 41.90 -1.02
N VAL A 230 0.79 41.05 -1.87
CA VAL A 230 1.23 41.42 -3.21
C VAL A 230 0.45 40.63 -4.25
N THR A 231 -0.11 41.33 -5.24
CA THR A 231 -0.67 40.73 -6.45
C THR A 231 0.26 41.06 -7.61
N LEU A 232 0.62 40.05 -8.41
CA LEU A 232 1.45 40.22 -9.58
C LEU A 232 0.59 40.61 -10.80
N GLY A 233 1.16 41.42 -11.69
CA GLY A 233 0.50 41.92 -12.89
C GLY A 233 0.19 40.81 -13.91
N THR A 234 -0.50 41.19 -15.00
CA THR A 234 -0.97 40.24 -16.02
C THR A 234 0.11 39.73 -16.97
N VAL A 235 1.26 40.40 -17.02
CA VAL A 235 2.47 39.94 -17.73
C VAL A 235 3.18 38.91 -16.85
N GLY A 236 3.81 37.89 -17.45
CA GLY A 236 4.56 36.90 -16.66
C GLY A 236 5.72 37.55 -15.90
N ASN A 237 5.84 37.25 -14.61
CA ASN A 237 6.80 37.87 -13.71
C ASN A 237 7.95 36.92 -13.37
N THR A 238 9.14 37.47 -13.13
CA THR A 238 10.28 36.75 -12.56
C THR A 238 10.87 37.60 -11.45
N LEU A 239 10.67 37.20 -10.19
CA LEU A 239 10.89 38.06 -9.03
C LEU A 239 11.49 37.29 -7.87
N VAL A 240 12.46 37.90 -7.17
CA VAL A 240 12.89 37.45 -5.83
C VAL A 240 12.04 38.15 -4.78
N VAL A 241 11.42 37.38 -3.88
CA VAL A 241 10.62 37.92 -2.77
C VAL A 241 11.25 37.57 -1.43
N ASN A 242 11.23 38.53 -0.52
CA ASN A 242 11.68 38.36 0.85
C ASN A 242 10.61 38.87 1.80
N ALA A 243 10.35 38.16 2.90
CA ALA A 243 9.48 38.63 3.99
C ALA A 243 8.08 39.11 3.53
N LEU A 244 7.46 38.46 2.54
CA LEU A 244 6.06 38.70 2.18
C LEU A 244 5.16 37.64 2.81
N GLU A 245 3.99 38.06 3.32
CA GLU A 245 2.99 37.12 3.86
C GLU A 245 2.06 36.56 2.79
N THR A 246 1.77 37.31 1.73
CA THR A 246 0.87 36.85 0.66
C THR A 246 1.36 37.28 -0.71
N ILE A 247 1.38 36.33 -1.65
CA ILE A 247 1.59 36.58 -3.06
C ILE A 247 0.50 35.91 -3.90
N THR A 248 -0.07 36.67 -4.82
CA THR A 248 -1.04 36.17 -5.80
C THR A 248 -0.50 36.44 -7.20
N GLY A 249 -0.33 35.40 -8.00
CA GLY A 249 0.06 35.50 -9.39
C GLY A 249 -1.04 36.10 -10.27
N GLY A 250 -0.61 36.54 -11.45
CA GLY A 250 -1.47 37.09 -12.48
C GLY A 250 -1.92 36.02 -13.48
N THR A 251 -2.26 36.45 -14.70
CA THR A 251 -2.60 35.54 -15.82
C THR A 251 -1.37 35.12 -16.63
N GLY A 252 -0.24 35.79 -16.43
CA GLY A 252 1.03 35.46 -17.07
C GLY A 252 1.75 34.35 -16.32
N SER A 253 2.80 33.78 -16.91
CA SER A 253 3.61 32.77 -16.22
C SER A 253 4.50 33.45 -15.18
N ASP A 254 4.26 33.12 -13.92
CA ASP A 254 4.95 33.69 -12.77
C ASP A 254 5.99 32.72 -12.20
N LEU A 255 7.22 33.19 -12.11
CA LEU A 255 8.36 32.53 -11.51
C LEU A 255 8.83 33.33 -10.28
N VAL A 256 8.60 32.77 -9.09
CA VAL A 256 8.92 33.43 -7.83
C VAL A 256 10.04 32.68 -7.12
N PHE A 257 11.06 33.40 -6.69
CA PHE A 257 12.14 32.90 -5.85
C PHE A 257 11.98 33.45 -4.43
N LEU A 258 12.00 32.58 -3.43
CA LEU A 258 12.03 32.98 -2.03
C LEU A 258 13.45 33.31 -1.59
N GLY A 259 13.54 34.28 -0.68
CA GLY A 259 14.79 34.72 -0.08
C GLY A 259 15.51 33.67 0.77
N SER A 260 16.76 33.96 1.14
CA SER A 260 17.56 33.05 1.98
C SER A 260 17.14 33.00 3.46
N GLY A 261 16.24 33.87 3.91
CA GLY A 261 15.84 34.01 5.31
C GLY A 261 14.83 32.98 5.81
N GLY A 262 14.26 32.18 4.90
CA GLY A 262 13.08 31.36 5.16
C GLY A 262 11.81 32.21 5.09
N SER A 263 10.72 31.60 4.65
CA SER A 263 9.47 32.30 4.33
C SER A 263 8.28 31.63 4.99
N THR A 264 7.27 32.40 5.34
CA THR A 264 5.93 31.88 5.67
C THR A 264 4.94 32.59 4.77
N LEU A 265 4.53 31.91 3.69
CA LEU A 265 3.88 32.55 2.54
C LEU A 265 2.54 31.90 2.21
N LEU A 266 1.50 32.71 2.04
CA LEU A 266 0.29 32.32 1.31
C LEU A 266 0.50 32.61 -0.19
N ALA A 267 0.55 31.57 -1.01
CA ALA A 267 0.75 31.68 -2.46
C ALA A 267 -0.50 31.25 -3.22
N SER A 268 -0.83 31.94 -4.32
CA SER A 268 -1.94 31.56 -5.20
C SER A 268 -1.62 31.93 -6.64
N GLY A 269 -2.05 31.12 -7.60
CA GLY A 269 -1.92 31.45 -9.03
C GLY A 269 -0.48 31.61 -9.53
N LEU A 270 0.51 30.97 -8.88
CA LEU A 270 1.90 30.94 -9.36
C LEU A 270 2.16 29.65 -10.15
N GLU A 271 2.89 29.73 -11.25
CA GLU A 271 3.30 28.54 -12.02
C GLU A 271 4.56 27.88 -11.45
N ILE A 272 5.53 28.68 -11.01
CA ILE A 272 6.80 28.18 -10.48
C ILE A 272 7.16 28.92 -9.20
N LEU A 273 7.39 28.16 -8.13
CA LEU A 273 7.86 28.69 -6.85
C LEU A 273 9.11 27.94 -6.40
N VAL A 274 10.18 28.70 -6.17
CA VAL A 274 11.50 28.18 -5.80
C VAL A 274 11.86 28.73 -4.43
N GLY A 275 12.04 27.85 -3.45
CA GLY A 275 12.51 28.21 -2.13
C GLY A 275 13.98 28.63 -2.09
N GLY A 276 14.35 29.23 -0.97
CA GLY A 276 15.69 29.67 -0.65
C GLY A 276 16.48 28.63 0.14
N THR A 277 17.45 29.09 0.92
CA THR A 277 18.23 28.24 1.83
C THR A 277 17.66 28.17 3.25
N GLY A 278 16.72 29.05 3.57
CA GLY A 278 16.02 29.04 4.86
C GLY A 278 14.87 28.04 4.84
N VAL A 279 14.20 27.87 5.97
CA VAL A 279 13.02 27.00 6.04
C VAL A 279 11.83 27.75 5.45
N ASP A 280 11.33 27.25 4.33
CA ASP A 280 10.18 27.81 3.61
C ASP A 280 8.91 27.02 3.91
N VAL A 281 7.92 27.73 4.45
CA VAL A 281 6.59 27.24 4.79
C VAL A 281 5.58 27.92 3.86
N VAL A 282 5.00 27.17 2.94
CA VAL A 282 4.06 27.68 1.93
C VAL A 282 2.68 27.09 2.16
N THR A 283 1.68 27.96 2.22
CA THR A 283 0.27 27.57 2.11
C THR A 283 -0.24 27.98 0.74
N LEU A 284 -0.87 27.07 0.02
CA LEU A 284 -1.51 27.38 -1.25
C LEU A 284 -2.94 27.90 -1.00
N GLY A 285 -3.39 28.83 -1.84
CA GLY A 285 -4.72 29.41 -1.72
C GLY A 285 -5.84 28.45 -2.10
N THR A 286 -7.07 28.90 -1.90
CA THR A 286 -8.29 28.07 -2.04
C THR A 286 -8.76 27.78 -3.48
N ALA A 287 -8.02 28.24 -4.48
CA ALA A 287 -8.23 27.82 -5.86
C ALA A 287 -7.47 26.50 -6.10
N GLY A 288 -7.85 25.71 -7.10
CA GLY A 288 -7.00 24.57 -7.48
C GLY A 288 -5.68 25.06 -8.06
N ASN A 289 -4.56 24.68 -7.45
CA ASN A 289 -3.24 25.16 -7.84
C ASN A 289 -2.53 24.12 -8.73
N THR A 290 -1.77 24.58 -9.72
CA THR A 290 -0.88 23.71 -10.50
C THR A 290 0.50 24.33 -10.53
N VAL A 291 1.42 23.81 -9.72
CA VAL A 291 2.69 24.50 -9.40
C VAL A 291 3.89 23.56 -9.54
N LEU A 292 4.95 24.06 -10.18
CA LEU A 292 6.27 23.47 -10.11
C LEU A 292 7.02 24.03 -8.89
N LEU A 293 7.40 23.16 -7.94
CA LEU A 293 8.07 23.52 -6.69
C LEU A 293 9.50 23.03 -6.63
N ARG A 294 10.37 23.81 -5.98
CA ARG A 294 11.74 23.42 -5.64
C ARG A 294 12.14 23.99 -4.30
N GLY A 295 12.77 23.19 -3.45
CA GLY A 295 13.36 23.69 -2.19
C GLY A 295 12.34 24.28 -1.20
N ILE A 296 11.13 23.73 -1.13
CA ILE A 296 10.12 24.10 -0.15
C ILE A 296 10.05 23.01 0.91
N GLU A 297 10.26 23.33 2.18
CA GLU A 297 10.30 22.36 3.28
C GLU A 297 8.92 21.97 3.81
N THR A 298 7.96 22.88 3.79
CA THR A 298 6.59 22.61 4.25
C THR A 298 5.58 23.21 3.28
N LEU A 299 4.69 22.37 2.76
CA LEU A 299 3.64 22.73 1.83
C LEU A 299 2.28 22.32 2.37
N THR A 300 1.35 23.27 2.46
CA THR A 300 -0.03 23.00 2.84
C THR A 300 -0.95 23.46 1.71
N GLY A 301 -1.71 22.54 1.13
CA GLY A 301 -2.81 22.88 0.22
C GLY A 301 -4.05 23.33 0.97
N SER A 302 -5.06 23.75 0.21
CA SER A 302 -6.32 24.27 0.73
C SER A 302 -7.50 23.59 0.03
N ALA A 303 -8.69 24.20 0.06
CA ALA A 303 -9.75 23.79 -0.87
C ALA A 303 -9.27 23.97 -2.32
N GLY A 304 -9.74 23.12 -3.22
CA GLY A 304 -9.27 23.10 -4.61
C GLY A 304 -8.80 21.71 -4.99
N THR A 305 -8.26 21.58 -6.19
CA THR A 305 -7.48 20.40 -6.57
C THR A 305 -6.07 20.88 -6.85
N ASP A 306 -5.16 20.55 -5.95
CA ASP A 306 -3.77 20.94 -5.96
C ASP A 306 -2.92 19.87 -6.65
N VAL A 307 -2.25 20.28 -7.72
CA VAL A 307 -1.37 19.46 -8.55
C VAL A 307 0.04 20.01 -8.48
N ILE A 308 0.90 19.30 -7.78
CA ILE A 308 2.26 19.75 -7.47
C ILE A 308 3.25 18.87 -8.22
N THR A 309 4.17 19.51 -8.94
CA THR A 309 5.33 18.85 -9.52
C THR A 309 6.58 19.30 -8.80
N LEU A 310 7.38 18.36 -8.31
CA LEU A 310 8.68 18.64 -7.70
C LEU A 310 9.73 18.74 -8.80
N GLY A 311 10.64 19.70 -8.67
CA GLY A 311 11.74 19.85 -9.62
C GLY A 311 12.78 18.73 -9.50
N ASN A 312 13.67 18.66 -10.49
CA ASN A 312 14.66 17.57 -10.65
C ASN A 312 15.85 17.59 -9.66
N THR A 313 15.74 18.27 -8.53
CA THR A 313 16.70 18.19 -7.42
C THR A 313 16.19 17.21 -6.37
N ALA A 314 17.05 16.72 -5.49
CA ALA A 314 16.54 15.95 -4.37
C ALA A 314 15.64 16.83 -3.51
N ASN A 315 14.44 16.35 -3.19
CA ASN A 315 13.47 17.10 -2.39
C ASN A 315 13.23 16.38 -1.05
N SER A 316 13.05 17.16 0.00
CA SER A 316 12.68 16.68 1.34
C SER A 316 11.64 17.64 1.89
N LEU A 317 10.38 17.23 1.93
CA LEU A 317 9.28 18.13 2.32
C LEU A 317 8.18 17.46 3.13
N ILE A 318 7.49 18.28 3.91
CA ILE A 318 6.25 17.93 4.59
C ILE A 318 5.08 18.46 3.75
N VAL A 319 4.10 17.61 3.43
CA VAL A 319 2.91 17.99 2.63
C VAL A 319 1.62 17.68 3.36
N GLY A 320 0.61 18.54 3.22
CA GLY A 320 -0.75 18.27 3.70
C GLY A 320 -1.79 18.92 2.80
N GLY A 321 -2.94 18.27 2.63
CA GLY A 321 -4.04 18.82 1.82
C GLY A 321 -3.72 18.98 0.33
N ILE A 322 -2.89 18.10 -0.24
CA ILE A 322 -2.51 18.10 -1.66
C ILE A 322 -3.11 16.86 -2.33
N GLU A 323 -3.81 17.02 -3.46
CA GLU A 323 -4.46 15.92 -4.17
C GLU A 323 -3.53 15.17 -5.12
N THR A 324 -2.56 15.83 -5.74
CA THR A 324 -1.61 15.20 -6.66
C THR A 324 -0.19 15.71 -6.44
N LEU A 325 0.74 14.78 -6.22
CA LEU A 325 2.16 15.06 -6.04
C LEU A 325 3.01 14.23 -7.00
N ILE A 326 3.74 14.92 -7.87
CA ILE A 326 4.58 14.32 -8.90
C ILE A 326 6.03 14.64 -8.56
N GLY A 327 6.85 13.61 -8.37
CA GLY A 327 8.28 13.71 -8.14
C GLY A 327 9.09 14.05 -9.38
N GLY A 328 10.34 14.42 -9.14
CA GLY A 328 11.33 14.73 -10.16
C GLY A 328 12.17 13.52 -10.57
N LEU A 329 13.35 13.78 -11.15
CA LEU A 329 14.32 12.74 -11.53
C LEU A 329 15.27 12.32 -10.40
N ALA A 330 15.30 13.08 -9.31
CA ALA A 330 16.17 12.86 -8.17
C ALA A 330 15.34 12.38 -6.98
N SER A 331 15.98 11.85 -5.94
CA SER A 331 15.28 11.28 -4.80
C SER A 331 14.36 12.29 -4.11
N ASP A 332 13.11 11.92 -3.97
CA ASP A 332 12.06 12.67 -3.31
C ASP A 332 11.64 11.96 -2.01
N ILE A 333 11.81 12.66 -0.90
CA ILE A 333 11.43 12.23 0.44
C ILE A 333 10.28 13.10 0.91
N VAL A 334 9.10 12.50 1.04
CA VAL A 334 7.86 13.19 1.38
C VAL A 334 7.34 12.66 2.71
N THR A 335 7.02 13.56 3.62
CA THR A 335 6.28 13.25 4.84
C THR A 335 4.90 13.88 4.76
N LEU A 336 3.84 13.10 5.00
CA LEU A 336 2.48 13.59 5.02
C LEU A 336 2.16 14.26 6.36
N SER A 337 1.22 15.21 6.33
CA SER A 337 0.76 15.94 7.50
C SER A 337 0.04 15.02 8.49
N THR A 338 -0.20 15.52 9.70
CA THR A 338 -0.88 14.73 10.75
C THR A 338 -2.37 14.48 10.49
N ALA A 339 -2.99 15.19 9.55
CA ALA A 339 -4.34 14.87 9.09
C ALA A 339 -4.33 13.55 8.30
N GLY A 340 -5.49 12.91 8.10
CA GLY A 340 -5.58 11.81 7.13
C GLY A 340 -5.53 12.36 5.72
N ASN A 341 -4.64 11.85 4.89
CA ASN A 341 -4.40 12.36 3.55
C ASN A 341 -4.98 11.41 2.50
N THR A 342 -5.49 11.96 1.41
CA THR A 342 -5.86 11.18 0.22
C THR A 342 -5.20 11.84 -0.98
N LEU A 343 -4.18 11.18 -1.56
CA LEU A 343 -3.43 11.77 -2.67
C LEU A 343 -3.04 10.76 -3.75
N LEU A 344 -2.79 11.29 -4.95
CA LEU A 344 -2.13 10.58 -6.04
C LEU A 344 -0.64 10.96 -6.05
N VAL A 345 0.24 9.96 -6.02
CA VAL A 345 1.70 10.14 -6.12
C VAL A 345 2.24 9.54 -7.41
N SER A 346 3.26 10.15 -7.99
CA SER A 346 4.01 9.56 -9.10
C SER A 346 5.47 9.94 -8.99
N GLY A 347 6.40 8.99 -9.10
CA GLY A 347 7.84 9.28 -9.05
C GLY A 347 8.35 9.76 -7.68
N ILE A 348 7.68 9.38 -6.58
CA ILE A 348 8.15 9.64 -5.21
C ILE A 348 8.85 8.39 -4.68
N GLU A 349 10.11 8.48 -4.25
CA GLU A 349 10.87 7.32 -3.78
C GLU A 349 10.61 6.97 -2.31
N THR A 350 10.33 7.95 -1.45
CA THR A 350 10.05 7.71 -0.02
C THR A 350 8.86 8.52 0.43
N LEU A 351 7.84 7.83 0.95
CA LEU A 351 6.63 8.42 1.49
C LEU A 351 6.40 7.94 2.92
N THR A 352 6.33 8.89 3.84
CA THR A 352 6.04 8.64 5.25
C THR A 352 4.69 9.26 5.59
N GLY A 353 3.75 8.45 6.06
CA GLY A 353 2.44 8.91 6.52
C GLY A 353 2.47 9.60 7.88
N GLY A 354 1.37 10.27 8.18
CA GLY A 354 1.10 10.95 9.43
C GLY A 354 0.47 10.04 10.48
N VAL A 355 -0.34 10.63 11.36
CA VAL A 355 -1.13 9.89 12.37
C VAL A 355 -2.56 9.62 11.92
N GLY A 356 -3.04 10.38 10.94
CA GLY A 356 -4.34 10.16 10.33
C GLY A 356 -4.28 9.02 9.32
N THR A 357 -5.44 8.51 8.90
CA THR A 357 -5.50 7.47 7.87
C THR A 357 -5.09 8.04 6.51
N ASP A 358 -4.00 7.51 5.97
CA ASP A 358 -3.42 7.90 4.70
C ASP A 358 -3.78 6.90 3.61
N VAL A 359 -4.40 7.42 2.54
CA VAL A 359 -4.81 6.68 1.35
C VAL A 359 -4.07 7.23 0.15
N VAL A 360 -3.15 6.45 -0.41
CA VAL A 360 -2.25 6.89 -1.46
C VAL A 360 -2.48 6.07 -2.72
N THR A 361 -2.72 6.73 -3.84
CA THR A 361 -2.77 6.08 -5.16
C THR A 361 -1.46 6.32 -5.90
N ILE A 362 -0.78 5.26 -6.34
CA ILE A 362 0.37 5.37 -7.24
C ILE A 362 -0.13 5.62 -8.66
N GLY A 363 0.46 6.61 -9.33
CA GLY A 363 0.13 6.99 -10.69
C GLY A 363 0.47 5.90 -11.71
N THR A 364 -0.05 6.06 -12.93
CA THR A 364 0.01 5.04 -13.99
C THR A 364 1.41 4.66 -14.49
N ALA A 365 2.44 5.44 -14.14
CA ALA A 365 3.83 5.12 -14.47
C ALA A 365 4.41 3.99 -13.60
N GLY A 366 3.77 3.71 -12.45
CA GLY A 366 4.31 2.84 -11.41
C GLY A 366 5.55 3.46 -10.75
N GLY A 367 6.45 2.60 -10.28
CA GLY A 367 7.72 3.01 -9.69
C GLY A 367 8.09 2.21 -8.45
N THR A 368 9.20 2.61 -7.84
CA THR A 368 9.66 2.06 -6.56
C THR A 368 9.38 3.04 -5.44
N LEU A 369 8.68 2.58 -4.39
CA LEU A 369 8.27 3.42 -3.27
C LEU A 369 8.63 2.74 -1.94
N VAL A 370 9.30 3.46 -1.06
CA VAL A 370 9.40 3.11 0.35
C VAL A 370 8.22 3.75 1.08
N ALA A 371 7.29 2.94 1.58
CA ALA A 371 6.10 3.39 2.30
C ALA A 371 6.25 3.11 3.80
N THR A 372 6.18 4.16 4.61
CA THR A 372 6.23 4.07 6.08
C THR A 372 4.98 4.71 6.67
N ASN A 373 4.30 4.04 7.60
CA ASN A 373 3.06 4.55 8.24
C ASN A 373 1.98 4.96 7.21
N ILE A 374 1.87 4.26 6.09
CA ILE A 374 0.78 4.47 5.13
C ILE A 374 -0.22 3.32 5.33
N GLU A 375 -1.49 3.64 5.58
CA GLU A 375 -2.51 2.62 5.82
C GLU A 375 -3.01 1.96 4.55
N THR A 376 -3.16 2.72 3.46
CA THR A 376 -3.69 2.20 2.19
C THR A 376 -2.89 2.70 1.01
N LEU A 377 -2.48 1.76 0.15
CA LEU A 377 -1.83 2.04 -1.11
C LEU A 377 -2.57 1.37 -2.27
N ILE A 378 -2.85 2.14 -3.32
CA ILE A 378 -3.54 1.67 -4.52
C ILE A 378 -2.55 1.77 -5.68
N GLY A 379 -2.19 0.63 -6.24
CA GLY A 379 -1.34 0.50 -7.42
C GLY A 379 -2.01 1.10 -8.66
N GLY A 380 -1.17 1.44 -9.62
CA GLY A 380 -1.56 2.00 -10.90
C GLY A 380 -1.71 0.89 -11.94
N THR A 381 -1.49 1.26 -13.20
CA THR A 381 -1.32 0.30 -14.31
C THR A 381 0.15 0.02 -14.62
N GLY A 382 1.06 0.68 -13.91
CA GLY A 382 2.49 0.55 -14.11
C GLY A 382 3.00 -0.69 -13.40
N LEU A 383 4.32 -0.80 -13.27
CA LEU A 383 4.94 -1.78 -12.39
C LEU A 383 5.21 -1.11 -11.06
N GLU A 384 4.59 -1.58 -9.98
CA GLU A 384 4.79 -1.05 -8.63
C GLU A 384 5.64 -1.97 -7.75
N VAL A 385 6.70 -1.39 -7.16
CA VAL A 385 7.56 -2.06 -6.18
C VAL A 385 7.53 -1.29 -4.88
N ILE A 386 6.89 -1.87 -3.87
CA ILE A 386 6.67 -1.22 -2.57
C ILE A 386 7.57 -1.88 -1.53
N PHE A 387 8.32 -1.07 -0.80
CA PHE A 387 9.08 -1.49 0.37
C PHE A 387 8.39 -1.00 1.64
N THR A 388 8.18 -1.87 2.61
CA THR A 388 7.69 -1.50 3.94
C THR A 388 8.82 -0.97 4.82
N SER A 389 8.48 -0.38 5.97
CA SER A 389 9.45 0.17 6.91
C SER A 389 10.16 -0.90 7.76
N THR A 390 11.35 -0.58 8.29
CA THR A 390 12.10 -1.48 9.19
C THR A 390 11.51 -1.63 10.61
N ALA A 391 10.41 -0.94 10.91
CA ALA A 391 9.73 -1.06 12.20
C ALA A 391 8.59 -2.10 12.18
N GLY A 392 8.34 -2.71 11.01
CA GLY A 392 7.09 -3.41 10.72
C GLY A 392 6.00 -2.43 10.28
N SER A 393 5.12 -2.87 9.41
CA SER A 393 4.10 -2.04 8.79
C SER A 393 2.77 -2.79 8.73
N THR A 394 1.65 -2.10 8.91
CA THR A 394 0.32 -2.63 8.60
C THR A 394 -0.20 -1.86 7.39
N LEU A 395 -0.25 -2.53 6.24
CA LEU A 395 -0.52 -1.88 4.96
C LEU A 395 -1.62 -2.63 4.21
N MET A 396 -2.64 -1.90 3.77
CA MET A 396 -3.59 -2.41 2.78
C MET A 396 -3.10 -2.05 1.37
N VAL A 397 -3.00 -3.02 0.46
CA VAL A 397 -2.63 -2.80 -0.94
C VAL A 397 -3.71 -3.28 -1.89
N SER A 398 -3.94 -2.54 -2.98
CA SER A 398 -4.77 -2.98 -4.09
C SER A 398 -4.02 -2.77 -5.40
N GLY A 399 -3.86 -3.81 -6.21
CA GLY A 399 -3.23 -3.70 -7.54
C GLY A 399 -1.71 -3.48 -7.54
N ALA A 400 -1.01 -3.71 -6.43
CA ALA A 400 0.45 -3.65 -6.39
C ALA A 400 1.11 -4.92 -6.95
N ASP A 401 2.12 -4.81 -7.80
CA ASP A 401 2.84 -5.98 -8.34
C ASP A 401 3.80 -6.61 -7.33
N TYR A 402 4.58 -5.80 -6.61
CA TYR A 402 5.57 -6.27 -5.64
C TYR A 402 5.41 -5.55 -4.31
N VAL A 403 5.31 -6.32 -3.22
CA VAL A 403 5.35 -5.80 -1.85
C VAL A 403 6.43 -6.53 -1.07
N ILE A 404 7.44 -5.78 -0.64
CA ILE A 404 8.65 -6.31 -0.01
C ILE A 404 8.70 -5.76 1.42
N GLY A 405 8.52 -6.68 2.36
CA GLY A 405 8.74 -6.44 3.77
C GLY A 405 10.21 -6.19 4.11
N SER A 406 10.42 -5.44 5.17
CA SER A 406 11.74 -5.12 5.72
C SER A 406 11.94 -5.88 7.04
N ALA A 407 12.87 -5.43 7.89
CA ALA A 407 12.88 -5.90 9.27
C ALA A 407 11.60 -5.47 9.99
N GLY A 408 11.13 -6.26 10.96
CA GLY A 408 9.91 -5.95 11.73
C GLY A 408 8.87 -7.05 11.54
N THR A 409 7.63 -6.77 11.94
CA THR A 409 6.49 -7.63 11.65
C THR A 409 5.57 -6.88 10.70
N ASP A 410 5.55 -7.31 9.46
CA ASP A 410 4.75 -6.74 8.40
C ASP A 410 3.42 -7.50 8.24
N VAL A 411 2.33 -6.75 8.25
CA VAL A 411 0.97 -7.22 8.00
C VAL A 411 0.48 -6.59 6.70
N LEU A 412 0.35 -7.41 5.66
CA LEU A 412 -0.17 -7.01 4.36
C LEU A 412 -1.62 -7.44 4.22
N THR A 413 -2.52 -6.48 3.99
CA THR A 413 -3.91 -6.76 3.66
C THR A 413 -4.15 -6.50 2.18
N LEU A 414 -4.74 -7.46 1.48
CA LEU A 414 -5.16 -7.25 0.09
C LEU A 414 -6.50 -6.51 0.04
N GLY A 415 -6.63 -5.58 -0.91
CA GLY A 415 -7.81 -4.75 -1.10
C GLY A 415 -9.00 -5.52 -1.69
N SER A 416 -10.08 -4.82 -2.01
CA SER A 416 -11.32 -5.44 -2.53
C SER A 416 -11.33 -5.70 -4.05
N ALA A 417 -10.29 -5.30 -4.76
CA ALA A 417 -10.05 -5.72 -6.14
C ALA A 417 -9.30 -7.06 -6.15
N GLY A 418 -9.42 -7.85 -7.22
CA GLY A 418 -8.57 -9.04 -7.36
C GLY A 418 -7.11 -8.65 -7.57
N ASN A 419 -6.23 -9.16 -6.71
CA ASN A 419 -4.82 -8.81 -6.70
C ASN A 419 -3.96 -9.92 -7.33
N THR A 420 -2.89 -9.53 -8.00
CA THR A 420 -1.82 -10.45 -8.39
C THR A 420 -0.51 -9.84 -7.94
N THR A 421 0.03 -10.34 -6.83
CA THR A 421 1.13 -9.67 -6.12
C THR A 421 2.22 -10.68 -5.75
N ILE A 422 3.47 -10.28 -5.94
CA ILE A 422 4.64 -10.99 -5.43
C ILE A 422 5.03 -10.37 -4.08
N ILE A 423 5.12 -11.21 -3.05
CA ILE A 423 5.50 -10.78 -1.70
C ILE A 423 6.82 -11.39 -1.24
N ARG A 424 7.55 -10.66 -0.42
CA ARG A 424 8.79 -11.12 0.23
C ARG A 424 8.87 -10.52 1.63
N GLY A 425 9.29 -11.29 2.63
CA GLY A 425 9.51 -10.77 3.99
C GLY A 425 8.25 -10.22 4.66
N ILE A 426 7.07 -10.73 4.28
CA ILE A 426 5.79 -10.38 4.92
C ILE A 426 5.43 -11.51 5.89
N GLU A 427 5.17 -11.19 7.15
CA GLU A 427 4.86 -12.19 8.19
C GLU A 427 3.38 -12.55 8.25
N THR A 428 2.48 -11.61 7.94
CA THR A 428 1.04 -11.84 7.90
C THR A 428 0.44 -11.31 6.62
N LEU A 429 -0.28 -12.17 5.88
CA LEU A 429 -1.05 -11.83 4.71
C LEU A 429 -2.53 -12.01 5.01
N ILE A 430 -3.34 -10.99 4.77
CA ILE A 430 -4.78 -11.03 4.95
C ILE A 430 -5.42 -10.89 3.57
N GLY A 431 -6.12 -11.93 3.13
CA GLY A 431 -6.84 -11.94 1.85
C GLY A 431 -7.99 -10.93 1.85
N GLY A 432 -8.16 -10.25 0.72
CA GLY A 432 -9.22 -9.28 0.49
C GLY A 432 -10.42 -9.92 -0.20
N ALA A 433 -11.38 -9.10 -0.61
CA ALA A 433 -12.38 -9.56 -1.57
C ALA A 433 -11.79 -9.48 -2.98
N GLY A 434 -12.20 -10.36 -3.89
CA GLY A 434 -11.69 -10.36 -5.26
C GLY A 434 -11.27 -11.76 -5.64
N SER A 435 -10.42 -11.88 -6.66
CA SER A 435 -9.68 -13.10 -6.93
C SER A 435 -8.21 -12.77 -6.80
N ASP A 436 -7.61 -13.24 -5.72
CA ASP A 436 -6.26 -12.94 -5.28
C ASP A 436 -5.31 -14.10 -5.61
N LEU A 437 -4.20 -13.75 -6.26
CA LEU A 437 -3.05 -14.61 -6.50
C LEU A 437 -1.83 -13.98 -5.83
N VAL A 438 -1.26 -14.69 -4.87
CA VAL A 438 -0.01 -14.27 -4.23
C VAL A 438 1.11 -15.26 -4.53
N ILE A 439 2.27 -14.71 -4.89
CA ILE A 439 3.50 -15.47 -5.12
C ILE A 439 4.51 -15.08 -4.04
N LEU A 440 4.94 -16.04 -3.25
CA LEU A 440 6.05 -15.91 -2.33
C LEU A 440 7.35 -15.92 -3.17
N GLY A 441 8.17 -14.88 -3.04
CA GLY A 441 9.41 -14.75 -3.80
C GLY A 441 10.43 -15.87 -3.52
N ASP A 442 11.67 -15.69 -3.97
CA ASP A 442 12.71 -16.74 -3.90
C ASP A 442 13.34 -16.98 -2.50
N THR A 443 12.91 -16.26 -1.47
CA THR A 443 13.33 -16.48 -0.07
C THR A 443 12.43 -17.51 0.60
N GLY A 444 12.93 -18.21 1.63
CA GLY A 444 12.06 -19.09 2.43
C GLY A 444 11.17 -18.25 3.34
N ASN A 445 9.87 -18.54 3.35
CA ASN A 445 8.87 -17.72 4.04
C ASN A 445 8.34 -18.45 5.28
N THR A 446 8.06 -17.68 6.33
CA THR A 446 7.21 -18.12 7.45
C THR A 446 6.03 -17.15 7.50
N LEU A 447 4.93 -17.55 6.89
CA LEU A 447 3.79 -16.67 6.62
C LEU A 447 2.55 -17.15 7.39
N THR A 448 1.83 -16.22 8.00
CA THR A 448 0.44 -16.46 8.43
C THR A 448 -0.52 -15.89 7.40
N VAL A 449 -1.48 -16.68 6.93
CA VAL A 449 -2.54 -16.27 5.99
C VAL A 449 -3.86 -16.21 6.73
N ASP A 450 -4.56 -15.08 6.69
CA ASP A 450 -5.89 -14.91 7.28
C ASP A 450 -6.87 -14.25 6.28
N VAL A 451 -8.12 -14.07 6.69
CA VAL A 451 -9.18 -13.46 5.85
C VAL A 451 -9.81 -12.27 6.58
N ILE A 452 -10.21 -11.22 5.85
CA ILE A 452 -10.97 -10.10 6.43
C ILE A 452 -12.39 -10.56 6.77
N GLY A 453 -12.64 -10.85 8.05
CA GLY A 453 -13.98 -11.15 8.57
C GLY A 453 -14.56 -12.48 8.05
N ALA A 454 -15.89 -12.62 8.08
CA ALA A 454 -16.58 -13.85 7.63
C ALA A 454 -16.75 -13.92 6.09
N ALA A 455 -15.93 -13.20 5.33
CA ALA A 455 -16.00 -13.20 3.87
C ALA A 455 -15.62 -14.58 3.33
N THR A 456 -16.43 -15.11 2.41
CA THR A 456 -16.25 -16.44 1.79
C THR A 456 -15.15 -16.48 0.73
N ASN A 457 -14.57 -15.32 0.40
CA ASN A 457 -13.57 -15.15 -0.66
C ASN A 457 -12.38 -14.42 -0.02
N GLY A 458 -11.52 -15.18 0.66
CA GLY A 458 -10.19 -14.70 1.08
C GLY A 458 -9.15 -15.03 0.01
N LEU A 459 -7.87 -15.12 0.35
CA LEU A 459 -6.83 -15.49 -0.61
C LEU A 459 -7.15 -16.82 -1.34
N GLU A 460 -7.27 -16.80 -2.67
CA GLU A 460 -7.62 -18.01 -3.44
C GLU A 460 -6.40 -18.83 -3.88
N ILE A 461 -5.30 -18.18 -4.28
CA ILE A 461 -4.12 -18.88 -4.81
C ILE A 461 -2.86 -18.38 -4.13
N LEU A 462 -2.10 -19.31 -3.55
CA LEU A 462 -0.79 -19.05 -2.96
C LEU A 462 0.28 -19.92 -3.63
N VAL A 463 1.32 -19.29 -4.16
CA VAL A 463 2.41 -19.96 -4.86
C VAL A 463 3.71 -19.69 -4.11
N GLY A 464 4.36 -20.74 -3.63
CA GLY A 464 5.67 -20.68 -3.02
C GLY A 464 6.82 -20.47 -4.01
N GLY A 465 7.99 -20.22 -3.44
CA GLY A 465 9.24 -20.01 -4.16
C GLY A 465 10.03 -21.30 -4.38
N ALA A 466 11.34 -21.15 -4.59
CA ALA A 466 12.28 -22.29 -4.65
C ALA A 466 12.87 -22.65 -3.27
N ALA A 467 12.68 -21.77 -2.29
CA ALA A 467 13.11 -21.95 -0.92
C ALA A 467 11.96 -22.52 -0.08
N THR A 468 12.27 -23.05 1.09
CA THR A 468 11.29 -23.71 1.95
C THR A 468 10.28 -22.71 2.51
N ASP A 469 9.01 -22.96 2.25
CA ASP A 469 7.89 -22.13 2.68
C ASP A 469 7.05 -22.85 3.74
N VAL A 470 6.82 -22.14 4.85
CA VAL A 470 5.97 -22.55 5.96
C VAL A 470 4.80 -21.59 6.04
N VAL A 471 3.59 -22.08 5.77
CA VAL A 471 2.35 -21.30 5.79
C VAL A 471 1.47 -21.77 6.94
N THR A 472 1.03 -20.84 7.77
CA THR A 472 0.01 -21.08 8.80
C THR A 472 -1.29 -20.40 8.37
N ILE A 473 -2.40 -21.13 8.38
CA ILE A 473 -3.74 -20.60 8.14
C ILE A 473 -4.27 -20.06 9.46
N GLY A 474 -4.88 -18.88 9.40
CA GLY A 474 -5.40 -18.13 10.54
C GLY A 474 -6.63 -18.77 11.18
N THR A 475 -7.38 -17.98 11.93
CA THR A 475 -8.51 -18.50 12.74
C THR A 475 -9.82 -18.66 11.98
N SER A 476 -9.80 -18.38 10.68
CA SER A 476 -10.93 -18.58 9.79
C SER A 476 -10.64 -19.76 8.88
N GLY A 477 -11.60 -20.68 8.75
CA GLY A 477 -11.48 -21.77 7.79
C GLY A 477 -11.26 -21.20 6.38
N THR A 478 -10.26 -21.73 5.67
CA THR A 478 -9.82 -21.18 4.38
C THR A 478 -9.95 -22.20 3.25
N THR A 479 -10.38 -21.76 2.07
CA THR A 479 -10.26 -22.54 0.84
C THR A 479 -9.12 -21.98 0.00
N LEU A 480 -8.05 -22.77 -0.23
CA LEU A 480 -6.83 -22.29 -0.86
C LEU A 480 -6.28 -23.29 -1.88
N LEU A 481 -5.92 -22.79 -3.07
CA LEU A 481 -5.08 -23.50 -4.03
C LEU A 481 -3.61 -23.16 -3.75
N THR A 482 -2.81 -24.15 -3.37
CA THR A 482 -1.38 -23.96 -3.09
C THR A 482 -0.50 -24.60 -4.16
N ARG A 483 0.66 -23.99 -4.41
CA ARG A 483 1.70 -24.55 -5.29
C ARG A 483 3.06 -24.32 -4.65
N GLY A 484 3.93 -25.32 -4.63
CA GLY A 484 5.31 -25.14 -4.15
C GLY A 484 5.42 -24.70 -2.68
N ILE A 485 4.49 -25.12 -1.82
CA ILE A 485 4.53 -24.88 -0.37
C ILE A 485 4.93 -26.18 0.32
N GLU A 486 6.00 -26.17 1.12
CA GLU A 486 6.53 -27.37 1.77
C GLU A 486 5.83 -27.71 3.10
N THR A 487 5.32 -26.72 3.83
CA THR A 487 4.62 -26.94 5.10
C THR A 487 3.39 -26.08 5.21
N LEU A 488 2.26 -26.71 5.55
CA LEU A 488 0.99 -26.05 5.77
C LEU A 488 0.39 -26.43 7.13
N ILE A 489 0.07 -25.43 7.93
CA ILE A 489 -0.49 -25.59 9.28
C ILE A 489 -1.87 -24.95 9.26
N GLY A 490 -2.91 -25.75 9.34
CA GLY A 490 -4.29 -25.31 9.49
C GLY A 490 -4.56 -24.69 10.85
N GLY A 491 -5.57 -23.84 10.87
CA GLY A 491 -5.95 -23.06 12.03
C GLY A 491 -7.17 -23.64 12.74
N VAL A 492 -8.02 -22.76 13.24
CA VAL A 492 -9.38 -23.15 13.66
C VAL A 492 -10.34 -22.87 12.52
N GLY A 493 -11.31 -23.75 12.29
CA GLY A 493 -12.23 -23.62 11.16
C GLY A 493 -12.24 -24.90 10.34
N THR A 494 -12.70 -24.80 9.09
CA THR A 494 -12.60 -25.89 8.12
C THR A 494 -11.70 -25.42 6.99
N ASP A 495 -10.50 -25.99 6.94
CA ASP A 495 -9.49 -25.71 5.96
C ASP A 495 -9.59 -26.72 4.79
N VAL A 496 -9.79 -26.17 3.59
CA VAL A 496 -9.98 -26.92 2.34
C VAL A 496 -8.87 -26.54 1.38
N ILE A 497 -7.90 -27.43 1.21
CA ILE A 497 -6.69 -27.16 0.44
C ILE A 497 -6.68 -28.00 -0.81
N THR A 498 -6.38 -27.36 -1.93
CA THR A 498 -6.08 -28.04 -3.19
C THR A 498 -4.62 -27.81 -3.53
N LEU A 499 -3.88 -28.87 -3.82
CA LEU A 499 -2.52 -28.78 -4.33
C LEU A 499 -2.60 -28.59 -5.86
N GLY A 500 -1.77 -27.72 -6.40
CA GLY A 500 -1.74 -27.51 -7.84
C GLY A 500 -1.08 -28.67 -8.58
N ASP A 501 -1.25 -28.70 -9.91
CA ASP A 501 -0.81 -29.78 -10.80
C ASP A 501 0.70 -30.01 -10.93
N THR A 502 1.54 -29.52 -10.03
CA THR A 502 2.96 -29.91 -9.95
C THR A 502 3.13 -31.18 -9.12
N VAL A 503 4.31 -31.79 -9.13
CA VAL A 503 4.67 -32.76 -8.10
C VAL A 503 4.73 -32.02 -6.78
N ASN A 504 3.97 -32.46 -5.77
CA ASN A 504 3.97 -31.82 -4.46
C ASN A 504 4.57 -32.75 -3.40
N THR A 505 5.34 -32.18 -2.48
CA THR A 505 5.83 -32.85 -1.28
C THR A 505 5.62 -31.91 -0.11
N ILE A 506 4.59 -32.20 0.69
CA ILE A 506 4.07 -31.26 1.69
C ILE A 506 3.91 -31.93 3.05
N THR A 507 4.22 -31.18 4.11
CA THR A 507 3.84 -31.54 5.48
C THR A 507 2.60 -30.75 5.89
N VAL A 508 1.55 -31.45 6.34
CA VAL A 508 0.28 -30.83 6.75
C VAL A 508 -0.06 -31.12 8.21
N THR A 509 -0.64 -30.16 8.91
CA THR A 509 -1.21 -30.34 10.26
C THR A 509 -2.49 -29.53 10.35
N GLY A 510 -3.53 -30.03 11.00
CA GLY A 510 -4.77 -29.26 11.22
C GLY A 510 -5.56 -28.91 9.95
N ILE A 511 -5.34 -29.63 8.84
CA ILE A 511 -6.09 -29.42 7.58
C ILE A 511 -7.23 -30.43 7.50
N GLU A 512 -8.47 -29.97 7.39
CA GLU A 512 -9.64 -30.85 7.35
C GLU A 512 -9.86 -31.53 6.00
N THR A 513 -9.56 -30.86 4.88
CA THR A 513 -9.72 -31.42 3.53
C THR A 513 -8.52 -31.08 2.67
N LEU A 514 -7.91 -32.09 2.06
CA LEU A 514 -6.79 -31.96 1.13
C LEU A 514 -7.10 -32.69 -0.18
N THR A 515 -6.99 -31.98 -1.29
CA THR A 515 -7.10 -32.56 -2.64
C THR A 515 -5.77 -32.39 -3.36
N GLY A 516 -5.21 -33.48 -3.86
CA GLY A 516 -4.02 -33.48 -4.70
C GLY A 516 -4.27 -32.92 -6.10
N GLY A 517 -3.18 -32.63 -6.81
CA GLY A 517 -3.17 -32.20 -8.20
C GLY A 517 -3.09 -33.37 -9.18
N ALA A 518 -2.87 -33.07 -10.47
CA ALA A 518 -2.78 -34.10 -11.51
C ALA A 518 -1.48 -34.95 -11.50
N ASN A 519 -0.48 -34.57 -10.70
CA ASN A 519 0.83 -35.22 -10.63
C ASN A 519 1.05 -35.85 -9.26
N THR A 520 2.12 -36.63 -9.11
CA THR A 520 2.40 -37.35 -7.87
C THR A 520 2.50 -36.42 -6.67
N ASP A 521 1.66 -36.67 -5.68
CA ASP A 521 1.60 -35.95 -4.44
C ASP A 521 2.03 -36.83 -3.27
N VAL A 522 2.96 -36.30 -2.48
CA VAL A 522 3.47 -36.90 -1.25
C VAL A 522 3.08 -36.00 -0.08
N VAL A 523 2.24 -36.51 0.81
CA VAL A 523 1.72 -35.79 1.96
C VAL A 523 2.22 -36.45 3.23
N PHE A 524 2.87 -35.67 4.08
CA PHE A 524 3.25 -36.04 5.43
C PHE A 524 2.29 -35.38 6.42
N THR A 525 1.75 -36.13 7.38
CA THR A 525 1.01 -35.53 8.49
C THR A 525 1.99 -35.12 9.59
N GLY A 526 1.65 -34.05 10.31
CA GLY A 526 2.49 -33.55 11.41
C GLY A 526 2.45 -34.43 12.65
N SER A 527 3.28 -34.08 13.65
CA SER A 527 3.42 -34.85 14.88
C SER A 527 2.21 -34.80 15.83
N ALA A 528 1.28 -33.87 15.62
CA ALA A 528 0.09 -33.69 16.46
C ALA A 528 -1.05 -34.68 16.15
N GLY A 529 -0.92 -35.47 15.08
CA GLY A 529 -2.00 -36.28 14.52
C GLY A 529 -2.95 -35.41 13.70
N VAL A 530 -3.63 -36.00 12.72
CA VAL A 530 -4.61 -35.30 11.88
C VAL A 530 -5.97 -36.00 11.88
N THR A 531 -7.03 -35.22 11.64
CA THR A 531 -8.32 -35.75 11.21
C THR A 531 -8.65 -35.07 9.88
N MET A 532 -8.50 -35.78 8.77
CA MET A 532 -8.57 -35.16 7.44
C MET A 532 -9.25 -36.03 6.39
N THR A 533 -9.88 -35.39 5.41
CA THR A 533 -10.34 -36.03 4.17
C THR A 533 -9.32 -35.78 3.07
N VAL A 534 -8.86 -36.84 2.39
CA VAL A 534 -7.83 -36.76 1.35
C VAL A 534 -8.34 -37.33 0.03
N SER A 535 -8.13 -36.63 -1.07
CA SER A 535 -8.42 -37.12 -2.43
C SER A 535 -7.23 -36.89 -3.35
N GLY A 536 -7.00 -37.77 -4.33
CA GLY A 536 -5.99 -37.55 -5.37
C GLY A 536 -4.54 -37.46 -4.86
N VAL A 537 -4.23 -38.09 -3.72
CA VAL A 537 -2.87 -38.15 -3.16
C VAL A 537 -2.33 -39.58 -3.31
N GLU A 538 -1.15 -39.72 -3.90
CA GLU A 538 -0.53 -41.04 -4.14
C GLU A 538 0.19 -41.61 -2.92
N PHE A 539 0.84 -40.75 -2.12
CA PHE A 539 1.58 -41.17 -0.94
C PHE A 539 1.15 -40.38 0.29
N LEU A 540 0.66 -41.08 1.30
CA LEU A 540 0.23 -40.48 2.57
C LEU A 540 0.99 -41.10 3.74
N VAL A 541 1.78 -40.28 4.42
CA VAL A 541 2.68 -40.72 5.49
C VAL A 541 2.30 -40.04 6.80
N GLY A 542 1.80 -40.84 7.74
CA GLY A 542 1.47 -40.44 9.09
C GLY A 542 2.68 -40.03 9.92
N GLY A 543 2.43 -39.19 10.90
CA GLY A 543 3.38 -38.69 11.87
C GLY A 543 3.47 -39.60 13.10
N THR A 544 3.84 -39.02 14.25
CA THR A 544 3.85 -39.72 15.55
C THR A 544 2.53 -39.60 16.30
N GLY A 545 1.65 -38.69 15.87
CA GLY A 545 0.34 -38.49 16.47
C GLY A 545 -0.67 -39.50 15.93
N SER A 546 -1.89 -39.47 16.47
CA SER A 546 -2.95 -40.35 15.98
C SER A 546 -3.59 -39.76 14.72
N ASP A 547 -3.37 -40.41 13.58
CA ASP A 547 -3.85 -39.98 12.28
C ASP A 547 -5.14 -40.72 11.90
N VAL A 548 -6.21 -39.96 11.70
CA VAL A 548 -7.53 -40.42 11.23
C VAL A 548 -7.79 -39.82 9.86
N VAL A 549 -7.71 -40.65 8.81
CA VAL A 549 -7.85 -40.23 7.43
C VAL A 549 -9.10 -40.85 6.81
N THR A 550 -9.88 -40.03 6.12
CA THR A 550 -10.95 -40.52 5.22
C THR A 550 -10.55 -40.25 3.78
N LEU A 551 -10.62 -41.25 2.92
CA LEU A 551 -10.41 -41.04 1.48
C LEU A 551 -11.65 -40.37 0.87
N GLY A 552 -11.44 -39.53 -0.14
CA GLY A 552 -12.51 -38.78 -0.76
C GLY A 552 -13.50 -39.61 -1.56
N SER A 553 -14.52 -38.98 -2.10
CA SER A 553 -15.63 -39.65 -2.82
C SER A 553 -15.30 -40.15 -4.24
N SER A 554 -14.09 -39.86 -4.74
CA SER A 554 -13.53 -40.50 -5.93
C SER A 554 -12.95 -41.86 -5.58
N GLY A 555 -12.85 -42.82 -6.51
CA GLY A 555 -12.05 -44.02 -6.24
C GLY A 555 -10.57 -43.66 -6.11
N ASN A 556 -9.96 -43.97 -4.96
CA ASN A 556 -8.60 -43.57 -4.63
C ASN A 556 -7.63 -44.74 -4.78
N THR A 557 -6.38 -44.45 -5.17
CA THR A 557 -5.27 -45.39 -5.08
C THR A 557 -4.16 -44.73 -4.28
N VAL A 558 -3.89 -45.22 -3.06
CA VAL A 558 -3.00 -44.55 -2.12
C VAL A 558 -2.03 -45.55 -1.48
N ILE A 559 -0.78 -45.12 -1.32
CA ILE A 559 0.22 -45.81 -0.51
C ILE A 559 0.27 -45.10 0.85
N THR A 560 -0.02 -45.84 1.92
CA THR A 560 -0.07 -45.30 3.28
C THR A 560 1.02 -45.87 4.18
N ARG A 561 1.52 -45.06 5.11
CA ARG A 561 2.45 -45.46 6.17
C ARG A 561 2.10 -44.71 7.43
N GLY A 562 2.08 -45.37 8.60
CA GLY A 562 1.89 -44.68 9.88
C GLY A 562 0.52 -44.03 10.10
N ILE A 563 -0.50 -44.38 9.31
CA ILE A 563 -1.87 -43.91 9.52
C ILE A 563 -2.59 -44.87 10.47
N ASP A 564 -3.14 -44.37 11.58
CA ASP A 564 -3.77 -45.20 12.61
C ASP A 564 -5.19 -45.64 12.24
N THR A 565 -5.98 -44.75 11.62
CA THR A 565 -7.33 -45.05 11.17
C THR A 565 -7.54 -44.55 9.74
N LEU A 566 -7.95 -45.45 8.84
CA LEU A 566 -8.20 -45.12 7.44
C LEU A 566 -9.61 -45.59 7.04
N SER A 567 -10.49 -44.67 6.68
CA SER A 567 -11.79 -45.00 6.08
C SER A 567 -11.75 -44.75 4.58
N GLY A 568 -12.39 -45.62 3.83
CA GLY A 568 -12.71 -45.38 2.44
C GLY A 568 -13.86 -44.40 2.31
N GLY A 569 -13.92 -43.76 1.15
CA GLY A 569 -14.94 -42.81 0.78
C GLY A 569 -16.07 -43.48 0.01
N ALA A 570 -16.66 -42.75 -0.91
CA ALA A 570 -17.38 -43.37 -2.02
C ALA A 570 -16.37 -43.67 -3.15
N GLY A 571 -16.71 -44.59 -4.04
CA GLY A 571 -15.79 -45.02 -5.11
C GLY A 571 -15.21 -46.40 -4.82
N SER A 572 -14.21 -46.80 -5.59
CA SER A 572 -13.45 -48.03 -5.33
C SER A 572 -12.04 -47.65 -4.90
N ASP A 573 -11.73 -47.92 -3.65
CA ASP A 573 -10.51 -47.54 -2.97
C ASP A 573 -9.52 -48.72 -2.91
N LEU A 574 -8.30 -48.47 -3.38
CA LEU A 574 -7.17 -49.38 -3.37
C LEU A 574 -6.06 -48.80 -2.48
N VAL A 575 -5.78 -49.48 -1.37
CA VAL A 575 -4.79 -49.05 -0.39
C VAL A 575 -3.61 -50.01 -0.41
N PHE A 576 -2.41 -49.47 -0.49
CA PHE A 576 -1.16 -50.19 -0.26
C PHE A 576 -0.56 -49.74 1.08
N LEU A 577 -0.21 -50.69 1.93
CA LEU A 577 0.59 -50.42 3.14
C LEU A 577 2.06 -50.47 2.75
N GLY A 578 2.87 -49.56 3.31
CA GLY A 578 4.31 -49.59 3.09
C GLY A 578 5.01 -50.75 3.82
N ASP A 579 6.31 -50.94 3.56
CA ASP A 579 7.11 -52.10 4.05
C ASP A 579 7.37 -52.17 5.57
N THR A 580 6.74 -51.33 6.38
CA THR A 580 6.89 -51.40 7.84
C THR A 580 5.60 -51.89 8.44
N GLY A 581 5.68 -52.81 9.41
CA GLY A 581 4.50 -53.44 9.99
C GLY A 581 3.50 -52.39 10.45
N VAL A 582 2.28 -52.51 9.96
CA VAL A 582 1.20 -51.57 10.21
C VAL A 582 0.30 -52.08 11.33
N THR A 583 -0.16 -51.18 12.19
CA THR A 583 -1.33 -51.43 13.04
C THR A 583 -2.34 -50.34 12.71
N MET A 584 -3.44 -50.72 12.05
CA MET A 584 -4.41 -49.77 11.51
C MET A 584 -5.85 -50.25 11.77
N THR A 585 -6.73 -49.31 12.07
CA THR A 585 -8.17 -49.50 12.01
C THR A 585 -8.68 -49.08 10.64
N LEU A 586 -9.29 -50.00 9.88
CA LEU A 586 -9.95 -49.67 8.63
C LEU A 586 -11.41 -49.32 8.90
N GLY A 587 -11.83 -48.14 8.45
CA GLY A 587 -13.24 -47.76 8.37
C GLY A 587 -13.97 -48.50 7.24
N SER A 588 -15.17 -48.01 6.93
CA SER A 588 -15.98 -48.54 5.84
C SER A 588 -15.38 -48.27 4.46
N SER A 589 -15.87 -48.98 3.44
CA SER A 589 -15.70 -48.63 2.02
C SER A 589 -14.27 -48.66 1.48
N ILE A 590 -13.39 -49.48 2.05
CA ILE A 590 -12.11 -49.84 1.42
C ILE A 590 -12.30 -51.21 0.78
N GLU A 591 -12.20 -51.28 -0.55
CA GLU A 591 -12.47 -52.51 -1.29
C GLU A 591 -11.24 -53.40 -1.41
N ILE A 592 -10.05 -52.81 -1.56
CA ILE A 592 -8.80 -53.55 -1.74
C ILE A 592 -7.71 -53.01 -0.83
N LEU A 593 -7.11 -53.89 -0.04
CA LEU A 593 -5.95 -53.60 0.78
C LEU A 593 -4.81 -54.56 0.45
N VAL A 594 -3.63 -53.99 0.21
CA VAL A 594 -2.41 -54.75 0.00
C VAL A 594 -1.43 -54.36 1.08
N GLY A 595 -1.09 -55.31 1.96
CA GLY A 595 -0.06 -55.14 2.97
C GLY A 595 1.36 -55.11 2.42
N GLY A 596 2.32 -54.95 3.33
CA GLY A 596 3.75 -54.86 3.04
C GLY A 596 4.50 -56.18 3.26
N ALA A 597 5.84 -56.08 3.34
CA ALA A 597 6.69 -57.23 3.68
C ALA A 597 6.80 -57.53 5.19
N ALA A 598 6.32 -56.62 6.02
CA ALA A 598 6.36 -56.71 7.46
C ALA A 598 4.98 -57.06 8.02
N THR A 599 4.91 -57.48 9.28
CA THR A 599 3.68 -57.96 9.89
C THR A 599 2.64 -56.85 10.04
N ASP A 600 1.52 -56.99 9.35
CA ASP A 600 0.41 -56.05 9.35
C ASP A 600 -0.75 -56.58 10.21
N VAL A 601 -1.28 -55.70 11.07
CA VAL A 601 -2.40 -55.94 11.98
C VAL A 601 -3.51 -54.96 11.64
N ILE A 602 -4.61 -55.49 11.10
CA ILE A 602 -5.74 -54.72 10.61
C ILE A 602 -6.97 -55.01 11.44
N THR A 603 -7.56 -53.96 12.01
CA THR A 603 -8.87 -54.04 12.69
C THR A 603 -9.93 -53.41 11.81
N LEU A 604 -11.01 -54.11 11.53
CA LEU A 604 -12.13 -53.61 10.75
C LEU A 604 -13.07 -52.79 11.64
N GLY A 605 -13.70 -51.78 11.03
CA GLY A 605 -14.57 -50.83 11.72
C GLY A 605 -15.88 -51.47 12.21
N THR A 606 -16.74 -50.64 12.78
CA THR A 606 -18.03 -51.07 13.36
C THR A 606 -19.16 -51.24 12.35
N SER A 607 -18.85 -51.10 11.06
CA SER A 607 -19.73 -51.48 9.96
C SER A 607 -19.22 -52.78 9.36
N GLY A 608 -20.13 -53.66 8.94
CA GLY A 608 -19.74 -54.85 8.19
C GLY A 608 -18.90 -54.48 6.97
N SER A 609 -17.74 -55.12 6.84
CA SER A 609 -16.74 -54.80 5.82
C SER A 609 -16.80 -55.81 4.67
N THR A 610 -16.52 -55.37 3.45
CA THR A 610 -16.25 -56.27 2.32
C THR A 610 -14.90 -55.90 1.74
N LEU A 611 -13.89 -56.73 1.96
CA LEU A 611 -12.49 -56.38 1.70
C LEU A 611 -11.74 -57.52 1.00
N LEU A 612 -11.07 -57.20 -0.09
CA LEU A 612 -10.03 -58.04 -0.69
C LEU A 612 -8.67 -57.66 -0.08
N THR A 613 -8.05 -58.57 0.66
CA THR A 613 -6.73 -58.33 1.27
C THR A 613 -5.64 -59.18 0.63
N ARG A 614 -4.42 -58.66 0.61
CA ARG A 614 -3.21 -59.44 0.29
C ARG A 614 -2.10 -59.08 1.26
N ALA A 615 -1.30 -60.06 1.68
CA ALA A 615 -0.14 -59.84 2.55
C ALA A 615 -0.49 -59.10 3.86
N VAL A 616 -1.59 -59.49 4.51
CA VAL A 616 -1.98 -59.01 5.84
C VAL A 616 -1.97 -60.19 6.79
N GLU A 617 -1.16 -60.12 7.85
CA GLU A 617 -0.90 -61.25 8.75
C GLU A 617 -1.95 -61.39 9.87
N THR A 618 -2.60 -60.32 10.28
CA THR A 618 -3.64 -60.35 11.31
C THR A 618 -4.83 -59.50 10.93
N LEU A 619 -6.03 -60.08 10.97
CA LEU A 619 -7.28 -59.43 10.65
C LEU A 619 -8.28 -59.61 11.79
N ILE A 620 -8.76 -58.50 12.33
CA ILE A 620 -9.69 -58.47 13.46
C ILE A 620 -10.97 -57.83 12.95
N GLY A 621 -12.05 -58.60 12.87
CA GLY A 621 -13.38 -58.13 12.54
C GLY A 621 -13.96 -57.21 13.61
N GLY A 622 -14.90 -56.39 13.17
CA GLY A 622 -15.62 -55.46 14.02
C GLY A 622 -17.00 -55.99 14.40
N VAL A 623 -17.92 -55.06 14.66
CA VAL A 623 -19.35 -55.40 14.70
C VAL A 623 -19.92 -55.23 13.30
N GLY A 624 -20.84 -56.11 12.89
CA GLY A 624 -21.37 -56.11 11.53
C GLY A 624 -21.22 -57.49 10.89
N THR A 625 -21.36 -57.56 9.56
CA THR A 625 -21.04 -58.76 8.79
C THR A 625 -19.78 -58.50 7.98
N ASP A 626 -18.67 -59.09 8.41
CA ASP A 626 -17.37 -58.93 7.78
C ASP A 626 -17.10 -60.06 6.79
N VAL A 627 -16.95 -59.69 5.51
CA VAL A 627 -16.70 -60.58 4.38
C VAL A 627 -15.33 -60.27 3.79
N ILE A 628 -14.39 -61.20 3.97
CA ILE A 628 -13.00 -61.02 3.56
C ILE A 628 -12.65 -62.02 2.48
N THR A 629 -12.03 -61.54 1.40
CA THR A 629 -11.41 -62.38 0.38
C THR A 629 -9.90 -62.20 0.47
N LEU A 630 -9.15 -63.29 0.53
CA LEU A 630 -7.70 -63.26 0.44
C LEU A 630 -7.27 -63.25 -1.03
N GLY A 631 -6.20 -62.53 -1.33
CA GLY A 631 -5.68 -62.42 -2.68
C GLY A 631 -5.07 -63.73 -3.17
N ASP A 632 -4.89 -63.86 -4.49
CA ASP A 632 -4.46 -65.12 -5.12
C ASP A 632 -3.04 -65.59 -4.77
N THR A 633 -2.24 -64.86 -3.99
CA THR A 633 -0.93 -65.33 -3.52
C THR A 633 -1.09 -66.25 -2.31
N PRO A 634 -0.13 -67.12 -1.95
CA PRO A 634 -0.22 -67.87 -0.69
C PRO A 634 -0.38 -66.93 0.50
N ASN A 635 -1.42 -67.11 1.32
CA ASN A 635 -1.66 -66.26 2.48
C ASN A 635 -1.41 -67.02 3.79
N THR A 636 -0.96 -66.30 4.82
CA THR A 636 -0.90 -66.80 6.20
C THR A 636 -1.46 -65.73 7.10
N VAL A 637 -2.68 -65.93 7.60
CA VAL A 637 -3.44 -64.90 8.31
C VAL A 637 -3.99 -65.45 9.63
N THR A 638 -3.96 -64.61 10.66
CA THR A 638 -4.70 -64.83 11.91
C THR A 638 -5.98 -64.03 11.89
N VAL A 639 -7.14 -64.66 12.06
CA VAL A 639 -8.46 -64.01 12.00
C VAL A 639 -9.18 -64.07 13.35
N THR A 640 -9.87 -63.01 13.73
CA THR A 640 -10.80 -62.97 14.86
C THR A 640 -12.02 -62.17 14.47
N GLY A 641 -13.24 -62.59 14.84
CA GLY A 641 -14.45 -61.80 14.60
C GLY A 641 -14.85 -61.61 13.13
N ILE A 642 -14.25 -62.33 12.18
CA ILE A 642 -14.62 -62.31 10.76
C ILE A 642 -15.79 -63.27 10.53
N ASP A 643 -16.87 -62.82 9.88
CA ASP A 643 -18.05 -63.67 9.62
C ASP A 643 -17.89 -64.58 8.41
N THR A 644 -17.23 -64.10 7.35
CA THR A 644 -16.99 -64.87 6.11
C THR A 644 -15.57 -64.63 5.61
N LEU A 645 -14.84 -65.70 5.37
CA LEU A 645 -13.50 -65.70 4.80
C LEU A 645 -13.45 -66.57 3.54
N VAL A 646 -12.98 -66.00 2.44
CA VAL A 646 -12.77 -66.70 1.17
C VAL A 646 -11.28 -66.66 0.85
N GLY A 647 -10.65 -67.82 0.67
CA GLY A 647 -9.28 -67.92 0.21
C GLY A 647 -9.12 -67.58 -1.28
N GLY A 648 -7.88 -67.40 -1.69
CA GLY A 648 -7.46 -67.16 -3.07
C GLY A 648 -7.14 -68.46 -3.83
N ALA A 649 -6.54 -68.32 -5.00
CA ALA A 649 -6.20 -69.48 -5.85
C ALA A 649 -5.01 -70.33 -5.35
N ASN A 650 -4.21 -69.84 -4.40
CA ASN A 650 -3.03 -70.53 -3.88
C ASN A 650 -3.24 -70.91 -2.41
N THR A 651 -2.30 -71.69 -1.86
CA THR A 651 -2.41 -72.23 -0.50
C THR A 651 -2.55 -71.14 0.56
N ASP A 652 -3.67 -71.18 1.26
CA ASP A 652 -4.02 -70.29 2.35
C ASP A 652 -4.01 -71.02 3.69
N ILE A 653 -3.31 -70.41 4.64
CA ILE A 653 -3.19 -70.86 6.02
C ILE A 653 -3.87 -69.84 6.93
N VAL A 654 -4.94 -70.27 7.60
CA VAL A 654 -5.74 -69.43 8.48
C VAL A 654 -5.63 -69.92 9.91
N PHE A 655 -5.24 -69.05 10.82
CA PHE A 655 -5.29 -69.27 12.26
C PHE A 655 -6.49 -68.53 12.85
N THR A 656 -7.30 -69.15 13.70
CA THR A 656 -8.28 -68.40 14.50
C THR A 656 -7.60 -67.80 15.72
N GLY A 657 -8.04 -66.62 16.13
CA GLY A 657 -7.51 -65.96 17.32
C GLY A 657 -7.95 -66.62 18.63
N SER A 658 -7.44 -66.11 19.75
CA SER A 658 -7.68 -66.69 21.07
C SER A 658 -9.10 -66.52 21.61
N ALA A 659 -9.93 -65.67 20.99
CA ALA A 659 -11.27 -65.34 21.48
C ALA A 659 -12.37 -66.32 21.04
N GLY A 660 -12.03 -67.34 20.25
CA GLY A 660 -12.99 -68.19 19.54
C GLY A 660 -13.57 -67.46 18.33
N VAL A 661 -13.78 -68.16 17.24
CA VAL A 661 -14.31 -67.63 15.99
C VAL A 661 -15.63 -68.32 15.64
N THR A 662 -16.59 -67.58 15.08
CA THR A 662 -17.72 -68.16 14.35
C THR A 662 -17.68 -67.60 12.94
N MET A 663 -17.25 -68.39 11.96
CA MET A 663 -17.09 -67.91 10.58
C MET A 663 -17.53 -68.92 9.53
N THR A 664 -17.84 -68.44 8.33
CA THR A 664 -17.92 -69.25 7.12
C THR A 664 -16.60 -69.16 6.37
N ALA A 665 -15.93 -70.29 6.09
CA ALA A 665 -14.66 -70.34 5.37
C ALA A 665 -14.81 -71.11 4.05
N SER A 666 -14.28 -70.58 2.95
CA SER A 666 -14.28 -71.23 1.63
C SER A 666 -12.92 -71.09 0.98
N GLY A 667 -12.45 -72.12 0.27
CA GLY A 667 -11.16 -72.05 -0.46
C GLY A 667 -9.94 -71.86 0.44
N VAL A 668 -10.01 -72.28 1.70
CA VAL A 668 -8.88 -72.25 2.66
C VAL A 668 -8.32 -73.65 2.81
N GLU A 669 -7.03 -73.85 2.53
CA GLU A 669 -6.40 -75.18 2.57
C GLU A 669 -6.01 -75.62 3.97
N PHE A 670 -5.56 -74.70 4.83
CA PHE A 670 -5.15 -75.01 6.21
C PHE A 670 -5.87 -74.11 7.20
N LEU A 671 -6.51 -74.72 8.21
CA LEU A 671 -7.24 -74.02 9.24
C LEU A 671 -6.80 -74.48 10.63
N VAL A 672 -6.35 -73.54 11.47
CA VAL A 672 -5.78 -73.86 12.79
C VAL A 672 -6.49 -73.06 13.86
N GLY A 673 -7.16 -73.77 14.76
CA GLY A 673 -7.87 -73.23 15.91
C GLY A 673 -6.96 -72.65 17.00
N GLY A 674 -7.50 -71.67 17.71
CA GLY A 674 -6.86 -70.98 18.83
C GLY A 674 -7.28 -71.55 20.18
N ALA A 675 -7.09 -70.77 21.25
CA ALA A 675 -7.43 -71.17 22.63
C ALA A 675 -8.90 -70.87 23.03
N GLY A 676 -9.78 -70.55 22.08
CA GLY A 676 -11.20 -70.25 22.29
C GLY A 676 -12.10 -71.21 21.51
N SER A 677 -13.42 -71.15 21.75
CA SER A 677 -14.36 -72.05 21.06
C SER A 677 -14.57 -71.62 19.61
N ASP A 678 -14.00 -72.39 18.68
CA ASP A 678 -14.02 -72.12 17.26
C ASP A 678 -15.10 -72.92 16.53
N VAL A 679 -15.99 -72.22 15.85
CA VAL A 679 -17.06 -72.75 14.99
C VAL A 679 -16.83 -72.30 13.55
N VAL A 680 -16.52 -73.22 12.65
CA VAL A 680 -16.26 -72.89 11.24
C VAL A 680 -17.19 -73.65 10.32
N THR A 681 -18.00 -72.92 9.56
CA THR A 681 -18.84 -73.47 8.50
C THR A 681 -18.10 -73.41 7.17
N LEU A 682 -18.04 -74.51 6.42
CA LEU A 682 -17.44 -74.53 5.10
C LEU A 682 -18.40 -73.94 4.06
N GLY A 683 -17.85 -73.26 3.05
CA GLY A 683 -18.62 -72.63 1.98
C GLY A 683 -19.41 -73.63 1.13
N ALA A 684 -20.37 -73.15 0.34
CA ALA A 684 -21.28 -73.99 -0.46
C ALA A 684 -20.67 -74.64 -1.72
N THR A 685 -19.36 -74.47 -1.94
CA THR A 685 -18.58 -75.16 -2.97
C THR A 685 -17.84 -76.32 -2.32
N GLY A 686 -17.51 -77.40 -3.04
CA GLY A 686 -16.71 -78.49 -2.44
C GLY A 686 -15.35 -77.99 -1.94
N ASN A 687 -15.09 -78.15 -0.64
CA ASN A 687 -13.90 -77.64 0.03
C ASN A 687 -12.89 -78.76 0.27
N THR A 688 -11.59 -78.44 0.31
CA THR A 688 -10.55 -79.36 0.81
C THR A 688 -9.76 -78.62 1.87
N VAL A 689 -9.92 -79.00 3.14
CA VAL A 689 -9.32 -78.32 4.28
C VAL A 689 -8.58 -79.30 5.18
N ILE A 690 -7.36 -78.94 5.55
CA ILE A 690 -6.60 -79.58 6.62
C ILE A 690 -6.79 -78.75 7.88
N THR A 691 -7.40 -79.32 8.91
CA THR A 691 -7.77 -78.57 10.12
C THR A 691 -7.19 -79.17 11.41
N ARG A 692 -6.97 -78.32 12.41
CA ARG A 692 -6.61 -78.70 13.79
C ARG A 692 -7.15 -77.66 14.76
N GLY A 693 -7.58 -78.06 15.94
CA GLY A 693 -7.91 -77.13 17.04
C GLY A 693 -9.23 -76.38 16.86
N ILE A 694 -9.96 -76.62 15.77
CA ILE A 694 -11.32 -76.09 15.60
C ILE A 694 -12.31 -76.97 16.39
N ASP A 695 -13.09 -76.38 17.30
CA ASP A 695 -14.01 -77.13 18.16
C ASP A 695 -15.23 -77.67 17.40
N THR A 696 -15.78 -76.90 16.47
CA THR A 696 -16.94 -77.28 15.65
C THR A 696 -16.70 -76.93 14.20
N MET A 697 -16.72 -77.93 13.32
CA MET A 697 -16.69 -77.72 11.88
C MET A 697 -18.02 -78.14 11.26
N ILE A 698 -18.64 -77.26 10.48
CA ILE A 698 -19.90 -77.52 9.79
C ILE A 698 -19.63 -77.58 8.29
N GLY A 699 -20.01 -78.65 7.60
CA GLY A 699 -19.87 -78.74 6.14
C GLY A 699 -20.87 -77.88 5.38
N GLY A 700 -20.51 -77.52 4.15
CA GLY A 700 -21.35 -76.76 3.24
C GLY A 700 -22.16 -77.66 2.32
N ALA A 701 -22.70 -77.09 1.24
CA ALA A 701 -23.07 -77.89 0.07
C ALA A 701 -21.82 -78.18 -0.77
N GLY A 702 -21.86 -79.20 -1.63
CA GLY A 702 -20.70 -79.65 -2.39
C GLY A 702 -20.05 -80.88 -1.76
N SER A 703 -19.03 -81.44 -2.42
CA SER A 703 -18.23 -82.53 -1.86
C SER A 703 -17.08 -81.96 -1.04
N ASP A 704 -17.19 -82.04 0.28
CA ASP A 704 -16.17 -81.56 1.20
C ASP A 704 -15.18 -82.66 1.58
N LEU A 705 -13.89 -82.33 1.61
CA LEU A 705 -12.79 -83.14 2.16
C LEU A 705 -12.22 -82.41 3.38
N VAL A 706 -12.49 -82.96 4.56
CA VAL A 706 -11.90 -82.48 5.82
C VAL A 706 -10.85 -83.47 6.29
N ILE A 707 -9.62 -83.01 6.39
CA ILE A 707 -8.50 -83.78 6.94
C ILE A 707 -8.20 -83.21 8.32
N LEU A 708 -8.50 -83.98 9.37
CA LEU A 708 -8.02 -83.66 10.71
C LEU A 708 -6.54 -83.98 10.74
N GLY A 709 -5.70 -82.96 10.93
CA GLY A 709 -4.29 -83.06 10.58
C GLY A 709 -3.50 -84.16 11.32
N ASP A 710 -2.47 -84.66 10.63
CA ASP A 710 -1.14 -84.99 11.19
C ASP A 710 -0.05 -84.91 10.10
N THR A 711 0.04 -83.77 9.38
CA THR A 711 1.13 -83.55 8.39
C THR A 711 2.11 -82.47 8.82
N GLY A 712 3.22 -82.87 9.46
CA GLY A 712 4.52 -82.23 9.22
C GLY A 712 5.01 -81.09 10.13
N VAL A 713 4.31 -80.71 11.19
CA VAL A 713 4.84 -79.86 12.28
C VAL A 713 4.37 -80.48 13.60
N THR A 714 5.20 -80.50 14.66
CA THR A 714 4.82 -81.09 15.96
C THR A 714 3.53 -80.48 16.50
N MET A 715 2.45 -81.25 16.51
CA MET A 715 1.13 -80.84 16.96
C MET A 715 0.52 -81.94 17.84
N ARG A 716 -0.21 -81.54 18.87
CA ARG A 716 -0.95 -82.45 19.75
C ARG A 716 -2.41 -82.39 19.33
N ALA A 717 -3.01 -83.53 18.99
CA ALA A 717 -4.45 -83.64 18.88
C ALA A 717 -5.08 -83.47 20.27
N GLU A 718 -6.07 -82.59 20.38
CA GLU A 718 -6.90 -82.46 21.58
C GLU A 718 -8.26 -83.13 21.34
N SER A 719 -8.83 -83.71 22.40
CA SER A 719 -10.14 -84.35 22.40
C SER A 719 -11.27 -83.33 22.29
N GLY A 720 -12.33 -83.60 21.51
CA GLY A 720 -13.59 -82.84 21.58
C GLY A 720 -14.07 -82.16 20.30
N ILE A 721 -13.44 -82.43 19.15
CA ILE A 721 -13.87 -81.88 17.85
C ILE A 721 -15.25 -82.46 17.46
N GLU A 722 -16.23 -81.60 17.21
CA GLU A 722 -17.49 -81.95 16.55
C GLU A 722 -17.40 -81.58 15.05
N ILE A 723 -17.59 -82.55 14.17
CA ILE A 723 -17.69 -82.32 12.73
C ILE A 723 -19.11 -82.69 12.28
N LEU A 724 -19.85 -81.66 11.87
CA LEU A 724 -21.17 -81.78 11.30
C LEU A 724 -21.10 -81.47 9.81
N VAL A 725 -20.87 -82.45 8.96
CA VAL A 725 -21.07 -82.26 7.52
C VAL A 725 -22.50 -82.67 7.18
N GLY A 726 -23.21 -81.83 6.42
CA GLY A 726 -24.64 -81.99 6.23
C GLY A 726 -25.11 -81.19 5.04
N GLY A 727 -24.69 -81.63 3.84
CA GLY A 727 -24.98 -80.99 2.57
C GLY A 727 -25.35 -81.97 1.46
N ALA A 728 -25.48 -81.46 0.24
CA ALA A 728 -25.60 -82.28 -0.96
C ALA A 728 -24.18 -82.50 -1.54
N GLY A 729 -23.72 -83.74 -1.57
CA GLY A 729 -22.35 -84.06 -1.96
C GLY A 729 -21.99 -85.50 -1.59
N SER A 730 -20.76 -85.90 -1.88
CA SER A 730 -20.13 -87.04 -1.21
C SER A 730 -18.99 -86.49 -0.38
N ASP A 731 -19.17 -86.52 0.93
CA ASP A 731 -18.31 -85.88 1.90
C ASP A 731 -17.33 -86.90 2.52
N LEU A 732 -16.08 -86.49 2.67
CA LEU A 732 -14.97 -87.31 3.14
C LEU A 732 -14.31 -86.67 4.37
N VAL A 733 -14.29 -87.38 5.49
CA VAL A 733 -13.42 -87.05 6.64
C VAL A 733 -12.26 -88.04 6.69
N SER A 734 -11.04 -87.52 6.72
CA SER A 734 -9.84 -88.29 7.03
C SER A 734 -9.33 -87.88 8.40
N LEU A 735 -9.13 -88.86 9.27
CA LEU A 735 -8.43 -88.66 10.54
C LEU A 735 -6.92 -88.81 10.31
N GLY A 736 -6.14 -88.01 11.01
CA GLY A 736 -4.69 -88.12 11.06
C GLY A 736 -4.22 -89.27 11.95
N ASP A 737 -2.91 -89.41 12.08
CA ASP A 737 -2.31 -90.33 13.05
C ASP A 737 -2.56 -89.84 14.50
N GLY A 738 -2.49 -90.77 15.47
CA GLY A 738 -2.88 -90.53 16.86
C GLY A 738 -4.26 -91.12 17.20
N GLY A 739 -4.60 -91.18 18.49
CA GLY A 739 -5.93 -91.64 18.92
C GLY A 739 -6.94 -90.51 18.86
N ASN A 740 -7.84 -90.53 17.89
CA ASN A 740 -8.81 -89.46 17.67
C ASN A 740 -10.11 -89.72 18.45
N THR A 741 -10.75 -88.68 18.99
CA THR A 741 -12.11 -88.77 19.55
C THR A 741 -12.96 -87.66 18.96
N VAL A 742 -13.86 -88.03 18.05
CA VAL A 742 -14.62 -87.09 17.20
C VAL A 742 -16.10 -87.48 17.18
N LEU A 743 -16.98 -86.48 17.21
CA LEU A 743 -18.40 -86.65 16.91
C LEU A 743 -18.63 -86.30 15.43
N LEU A 744 -19.08 -87.28 14.64
CA LEU A 744 -19.37 -87.10 13.22
C LEU A 744 -20.86 -87.22 12.93
N ARG A 745 -21.35 -86.40 12.01
CA ARG A 745 -22.71 -86.42 11.47
C ARG A 745 -22.67 -86.17 9.97
N GLY A 746 -23.54 -86.87 9.22
CA GLY A 746 -23.83 -86.62 7.79
C GLY A 746 -22.65 -86.75 6.83
N ILE A 747 -21.75 -87.71 7.07
CA ILE A 747 -20.57 -88.00 6.23
C ILE A 747 -20.77 -89.30 5.45
N GLU A 748 -20.42 -89.33 4.15
CA GLU A 748 -20.46 -90.55 3.33
C GLU A 748 -19.20 -91.40 3.43
N THR A 749 -18.01 -90.82 3.64
CA THR A 749 -16.75 -91.56 3.73
C THR A 749 -15.90 -91.13 4.92
N LEU A 750 -15.47 -92.09 5.73
CA LEU A 750 -14.57 -91.89 6.86
C LEU A 750 -13.34 -92.80 6.71
N THR A 751 -12.16 -92.19 6.73
CA THR A 751 -10.88 -92.91 6.75
C THR A 751 -10.12 -92.57 8.02
N GLY A 752 -9.78 -93.57 8.82
CA GLY A 752 -8.94 -93.39 10.01
C GLY A 752 -7.44 -93.41 9.69
N GLY A 753 -6.65 -92.96 10.66
CA GLY A 753 -5.19 -92.98 10.62
C GLY A 753 -4.62 -94.14 11.41
N THR A 754 -3.36 -94.03 11.86
CA THR A 754 -2.80 -94.97 12.83
C THR A 754 -3.09 -94.50 14.26
N GLY A 755 -3.64 -95.35 15.12
CA GLY A 755 -4.00 -94.93 16.48
C GLY A 755 -5.11 -95.79 17.08
N ASN A 756 -5.71 -95.33 18.17
CA ASN A 756 -6.98 -95.88 18.66
C ASN A 756 -8.04 -94.79 18.49
N ASP A 757 -8.82 -94.87 17.42
CA ASP A 757 -9.85 -93.91 17.09
C ASP A 757 -11.19 -94.29 17.73
N VAL A 758 -11.83 -93.32 18.39
CA VAL A 758 -13.15 -93.42 19.01
C VAL A 758 -14.09 -92.40 18.37
N ILE A 759 -14.90 -92.88 17.43
CA ILE A 759 -15.80 -92.04 16.66
C ILE A 759 -17.22 -92.22 17.17
N THR A 760 -17.84 -91.12 17.59
CA THR A 760 -19.26 -91.12 17.91
C THR A 760 -20.05 -90.69 16.68
N LEU A 761 -21.04 -91.47 16.24
CA LEU A 761 -21.92 -91.08 15.13
C LEU A 761 -23.22 -90.50 15.65
N GLY A 762 -23.65 -89.36 15.09
CA GLY A 762 -25.02 -88.87 15.24
C GLY A 762 -25.92 -89.34 14.10
N ASN A 763 -27.12 -89.82 14.42
CA ASN A 763 -28.09 -90.33 13.43
C ASN A 763 -28.48 -89.23 12.41
N THR A 764 -28.16 -89.47 11.14
CA THR A 764 -28.45 -88.57 10.00
C THR A 764 -29.10 -89.28 8.80
N GLY A 765 -29.27 -90.60 8.83
CA GLY A 765 -29.86 -91.37 7.73
C GLY A 765 -28.96 -91.55 6.49
N VAL A 766 -27.67 -91.17 6.57
CA VAL A 766 -26.67 -91.31 5.50
C VAL A 766 -25.96 -92.67 5.60
N THR A 767 -25.64 -93.29 4.44
CA THR A 767 -24.79 -94.50 4.41
C THR A 767 -23.33 -94.10 4.41
N MET A 768 -22.58 -94.52 5.43
CA MET A 768 -21.15 -94.21 5.58
C MET A 768 -20.27 -95.41 5.23
N SER A 769 -19.24 -95.19 4.40
CA SER A 769 -18.13 -96.12 4.20
C SER A 769 -17.02 -95.79 5.18
N VAL A 770 -16.67 -96.73 6.07
CA VAL A 770 -15.66 -96.55 7.11
C VAL A 770 -14.49 -97.49 6.88
N SER A 771 -13.26 -96.99 6.99
CA SER A 771 -12.05 -97.82 7.00
C SER A 771 -11.03 -97.30 8.01
N GLY A 772 -10.25 -98.20 8.62
CA GLY A 772 -9.16 -97.83 9.53
C GLY A 772 -9.60 -97.22 10.88
N ILE A 773 -10.78 -97.58 11.40
CA ILE A 773 -11.31 -97.08 12.70
C ILE A 773 -11.42 -98.23 13.70
N GLU A 774 -10.93 -98.04 14.93
CA GLU A 774 -10.96 -99.06 15.99
C GLU A 774 -12.29 -99.12 16.74
N THR A 775 -12.88 -97.96 17.06
CA THR A 775 -14.11 -97.86 17.86
C THR A 775 -15.10 -96.89 17.23
N LEU A 776 -16.28 -97.40 16.86
CA LEU A 776 -17.40 -96.61 16.34
C LEU A 776 -18.59 -96.76 17.30
N ILE A 777 -19.09 -95.64 17.83
CA ILE A 777 -20.15 -95.57 18.86
C ILE A 777 -21.30 -94.72 18.33
N GLY A 778 -22.39 -95.34 17.89
CA GLY A 778 -23.54 -94.58 17.38
C GLY A 778 -24.44 -95.43 16.50
N GLY A 779 -25.70 -95.02 16.40
CA GLY A 779 -26.78 -95.74 15.72
C GLY A 779 -27.17 -95.15 14.39
#